data_AF-A0A3C1EY24-F1
#
_entry.id   AF-A0A3C1EY24-F1
#
_cell.length_a   1.000
_cell.length_b   1.000
_cell.length_c   1.000
_cell.angle_alpha   90.00
_cell.angle_beta   90.00
_cell.angle_gamma   90.00
#
_symmetry.space_group_name_H-M   'P 1'
#
loop_
_entity.id
_entity.type
_entity.pdbx_description
1 polymer ?
#
loop_
_entity_poly.entity_id
_entity_poly.type
_entity_poly.pdbx_seq_one_letter_code
_entity_poly.pdbx_strand_id
1 'polypeptide(L)'
;MKQKLLIIANIILFFSISAIANAQNCSSVSCGYGHTVAIKTDGTLWAWGRNADGQSGFGDNKSRRTPTQVGISAEWSSVSCGAYHTVAIKTNGTLWAWGLNDNGQLGLGNAISVNTPIQVGISTDWSYVSCGYGHTAAIKTDGTLWAWGLNDCGELGTGTTTQIHIPMQIGTASNWLSVSCSYEYTVAIKTDGTLWAWGYNGDGELGLQNNLGENSKYTPTQVGTITDWSKVSTGKNSHTVAIRTDGTLWGCGLNSNGELGLGNTIQIDTMTQIGIATDWSSVSCGYGHTLATKTNGTLWAWGLSGNNQLGLNNIIDKWIPTQIGTDSTWSSVTSGAYYSLAIKTDGTLWVWGLNDSGQLGLGHTTQMGIPTRGNIPPIIVLSSPTVTSIIPILGTNTGIINITNLTGTNFVEGCQIKLSKSDQTDIIGTNIVVVSSTQITCVFDLLEKTTGYWDIVVTTGFVNGTLLNGFKIELPVSKEQTVDTQTDSEIVLRTNSADIKINIPANTFNETVNVSITLTTTPDSNIPSVKIVNGTVIEITNDKGYQPSKKITVTITYRDSDIVGFDESKLIIGRYDEINKLWIPLISNGYPDQNKVVAITNHLSKFALMQLVSADYLNNVTVYPNPYKPDDLTYGNTILGTGIVFSGLTVNAKVKIFSTAGELINEFDETDGDGNYIWDTTNQNGKKVSSGIYIYYIKDSIYSSQRSKGKLAIVR
;
A
#
# COMPACT_ATOMS: atom_id res chain seq x y z
N MET A 1 -18.09 24.32 34.67
CA MET A 1 -19.15 23.47 34.08
C MET A 1 -18.66 22.73 32.83
N LYS A 2 -18.11 23.42 31.82
CA LYS A 2 -17.50 22.81 30.61
C LYS A 2 -16.40 21.76 30.91
N GLN A 3 -15.52 22.03 31.88
CA GLN A 3 -14.45 21.10 32.26
C GLN A 3 -14.96 19.82 32.95
N LYS A 4 -16.04 19.92 33.74
CA LYS A 4 -16.74 18.75 34.32
C LYS A 4 -17.49 17.95 33.24
N LEU A 5 -18.11 18.62 32.26
CA LEU A 5 -18.72 17.94 31.11
C LEU A 5 -17.67 17.22 30.25
N LEU A 6 -16.48 17.82 30.05
CA LEU A 6 -15.39 17.22 29.29
C LEU A 6 -14.81 15.99 30.01
N ILE A 7 -14.69 16.05 31.34
CA ILE A 7 -14.24 14.90 32.15
C ILE A 7 -15.29 13.80 32.13
N ILE A 8 -16.58 14.12 32.28
CA ILE A 8 -17.67 13.14 32.19
C ILE A 8 -17.75 12.53 30.78
N ALA A 9 -17.62 13.33 29.72
CA ALA A 9 -17.58 12.85 28.34
C ALA A 9 -16.37 11.94 28.10
N ASN A 10 -15.17 12.29 28.60
CA ASN A 10 -13.99 11.44 28.49
C ASN A 10 -14.11 10.16 29.32
N ILE A 11 -14.72 10.21 30.51
CA ILE A 11 -14.99 9.02 31.32
C ILE A 11 -15.99 8.11 30.61
N ILE A 12 -17.08 8.65 30.08
CA ILE A 12 -18.07 7.89 29.29
C ILE A 12 -17.42 7.30 28.05
N LEU A 13 -16.58 8.06 27.33
CA LEU A 13 -15.81 7.56 26.18
C LEU A 13 -14.85 6.44 26.59
N PHE A 14 -14.14 6.61 27.71
CA PHE A 14 -13.18 5.63 28.22
C PHE A 14 -13.87 4.34 28.68
N PHE A 15 -15.03 4.44 29.36
CA PHE A 15 -15.84 3.29 29.76
C PHE A 15 -16.50 2.59 28.56
N SER A 16 -16.96 3.33 27.55
CA SER A 16 -17.52 2.74 26.34
C SER A 16 -16.45 2.08 25.46
N ILE A 17 -15.26 2.70 25.32
CA ILE A 17 -14.09 2.08 24.67
C ILE A 17 -13.63 0.84 25.44
N SER A 18 -13.61 0.87 26.78
CA SER A 18 -13.22 -0.28 27.61
C SER A 18 -14.25 -1.42 27.58
N ALA A 19 -15.54 -1.10 27.47
CA ALA A 19 -16.60 -2.09 27.30
C ALA A 19 -16.55 -2.74 25.90
N ILE A 20 -16.28 -1.95 24.86
CA ILE A 20 -16.04 -2.46 23.49
C ILE A 20 -14.75 -3.31 23.44
N ALA A 21 -13.70 -2.96 24.19
CA ALA A 21 -12.45 -3.72 24.24
C ALA A 21 -12.55 -5.05 25.03
N ASN A 22 -13.54 -5.20 25.91
CA ASN A 22 -13.73 -6.42 26.73
C ASN A 22 -14.89 -7.32 26.27
N ALA A 23 -15.72 -6.85 25.34
CA ALA A 23 -16.77 -7.68 24.77
C ALA A 23 -16.19 -8.60 23.70
N GLN A 24 -16.64 -9.86 23.74
CA GLN A 24 -16.34 -10.87 22.73
C GLN A 24 -16.85 -10.51 21.33
N ASN A 25 -17.68 -9.45 21.26
CA ASN A 25 -18.18 -8.75 20.08
C ASN A 25 -18.39 -9.70 18.89
N CYS A 26 -19.16 -10.76 19.10
CA CYS A 26 -19.62 -11.61 18.01
C CYS A 26 -20.69 -10.84 17.24
N SER A 27 -20.46 -10.62 15.94
CA SER A 27 -21.47 -10.06 15.05
C SER A 27 -22.49 -11.11 14.65
N SER A 28 -22.03 -12.36 14.45
CA SER A 28 -22.86 -13.49 14.09
C SER A 28 -22.20 -14.80 14.50
N VAL A 29 -23.02 -15.84 14.67
CA VAL A 29 -22.59 -17.20 14.99
C VAL A 29 -23.46 -18.20 14.24
N SER A 30 -22.84 -19.25 13.75
CA SER A 30 -23.47 -20.34 13.03
C SER A 30 -22.97 -21.68 13.56
N CYS A 31 -23.87 -22.66 13.62
CA CYS A 31 -23.63 -23.95 14.26
C CYS A 31 -23.91 -25.07 13.27
N GLY A 32 -23.04 -26.07 13.20
CA GLY A 32 -23.28 -27.33 12.48
C GLY A 32 -23.76 -28.45 13.40
N TYR A 33 -23.40 -29.70 13.11
CA TYR A 33 -23.75 -30.83 13.98
C TYR A 33 -22.84 -30.93 15.21
N GLY A 34 -21.57 -30.52 15.04
CA GLY A 34 -20.60 -30.53 16.13
C GLY A 34 -19.52 -29.47 15.99
N HIS A 35 -19.68 -28.48 15.10
CA HIS A 35 -18.73 -27.38 14.92
C HIS A 35 -19.44 -26.04 14.97
N THR A 36 -18.76 -25.03 15.45
CA THR A 36 -19.28 -23.68 15.58
C THR A 36 -18.35 -22.73 14.88
N VAL A 37 -18.92 -21.76 14.17
CA VAL A 37 -18.19 -20.71 13.48
C VAL A 37 -18.81 -19.37 13.84
N ALA A 38 -17.98 -18.39 14.17
CA ALA A 38 -18.40 -17.05 14.54
C ALA A 38 -17.63 -16.01 13.74
N ILE A 39 -18.30 -14.91 13.42
CA ILE A 39 -17.68 -13.71 12.87
C ILE A 39 -17.67 -12.66 13.97
N LYS A 40 -16.49 -12.15 14.31
CA LYS A 40 -16.36 -11.03 15.25
C LYS A 40 -16.68 -9.72 14.53
N THR A 41 -17.02 -8.66 15.27
CA THR A 41 -17.33 -7.33 14.69
C THR A 41 -16.15 -6.67 13.98
N ASP A 42 -14.91 -7.14 14.24
CA ASP A 42 -13.72 -6.75 13.48
C ASP A 42 -13.66 -7.42 12.09
N GLY A 43 -14.60 -8.31 11.75
CA GLY A 43 -14.68 -9.05 10.50
C GLY A 43 -13.88 -10.36 10.48
N THR A 44 -13.19 -10.73 11.57
CA THR A 44 -12.42 -11.98 11.65
C THR A 44 -13.33 -13.20 11.85
N LEU A 45 -12.93 -14.33 11.25
CA LEU A 45 -13.64 -15.62 11.35
C LEU A 45 -12.97 -16.53 12.37
N TRP A 46 -13.77 -17.14 13.23
CA TRP A 46 -13.31 -18.03 14.32
C TRP A 46 -14.12 -19.32 14.29
N ALA A 47 -13.46 -20.46 14.47
CA ALA A 47 -14.10 -21.77 14.48
C ALA A 47 -13.64 -22.64 15.67
N TRP A 48 -14.47 -23.61 16.06
CA TRP A 48 -14.17 -24.62 17.07
C TRP A 48 -15.13 -25.80 16.96
N GLY A 49 -14.89 -26.85 17.75
CA GLY A 49 -15.61 -28.11 17.71
C GLY A 49 -14.99 -29.13 16.75
N ARG A 50 -15.84 -30.04 16.26
CA ARG A 50 -15.53 -31.14 15.34
C ARG A 50 -14.94 -30.60 14.04
N ASN A 51 -13.83 -31.18 13.59
CA ASN A 51 -13.18 -30.80 12.33
C ASN A 51 -12.76 -32.02 11.48
N ALA A 52 -13.43 -33.18 11.65
CA ALA A 52 -13.02 -34.42 10.98
C ALA A 52 -13.10 -34.35 9.44
N ASP A 53 -13.96 -33.47 8.90
CA ASP A 53 -14.17 -33.27 7.47
C ASP A 53 -13.59 -31.93 6.97
N GLY A 54 -12.85 -31.22 7.82
CA GLY A 54 -12.29 -29.91 7.49
C GLY A 54 -13.27 -28.74 7.64
N GLN A 55 -14.46 -28.94 8.22
CA GLN A 55 -15.53 -27.94 8.34
C GLN A 55 -15.17 -26.66 9.12
N SER A 56 -14.06 -26.68 9.86
CA SER A 56 -13.56 -25.51 10.58
C SER A 56 -12.56 -24.67 9.78
N GLY A 57 -12.05 -25.17 8.64
CA GLY A 57 -11.27 -24.37 7.69
C GLY A 57 -9.80 -24.14 8.07
N PHE A 58 -9.23 -24.95 8.98
CA PHE A 58 -7.89 -24.74 9.52
C PHE A 58 -6.72 -25.25 8.66
N GLY A 59 -7.00 -25.91 7.53
CA GLY A 59 -5.98 -26.63 6.74
C GLY A 59 -5.58 -27.98 7.32
N ASP A 60 -6.33 -28.46 8.32
CA ASP A 60 -6.19 -29.79 8.90
C ASP A 60 -7.59 -30.34 9.24
N ASN A 61 -7.64 -31.61 9.66
CA ASN A 61 -8.87 -32.29 10.07
C ASN A 61 -8.90 -32.52 11.60
N LYS A 62 -8.29 -31.63 12.39
CA LYS A 62 -8.19 -31.75 13.85
C LYS A 62 -9.18 -30.83 14.55
N SER A 63 -10.03 -31.42 15.39
CA SER A 63 -10.99 -30.69 16.22
C SER A 63 -10.27 -29.76 17.19
N ARG A 64 -10.86 -28.58 17.45
CA ARG A 64 -10.32 -27.59 18.40
C ARG A 64 -11.38 -27.27 19.44
N ARG A 65 -11.01 -27.35 20.73
CA ARG A 65 -11.96 -27.16 21.85
C ARG A 65 -12.09 -25.71 22.30
N THR A 66 -11.31 -24.82 21.72
CA THR A 66 -11.31 -23.38 21.97
C THR A 66 -11.48 -22.65 20.65
N PRO A 67 -12.21 -21.52 20.62
CA PRO A 67 -12.28 -20.66 19.44
C PRO A 67 -10.89 -20.35 18.90
N THR A 68 -10.69 -20.64 17.63
CA THR A 68 -9.43 -20.43 16.93
C THR A 68 -9.70 -19.68 15.64
N GLN A 69 -8.91 -18.65 15.34
CA GLN A 69 -9.08 -17.86 14.13
C GLN A 69 -8.83 -18.72 12.88
N VAL A 70 -9.66 -18.52 11.86
CA VAL A 70 -9.58 -19.19 10.55
C VAL A 70 -8.92 -18.24 9.55
N GLY A 71 -7.68 -18.55 9.17
CA GLY A 71 -6.88 -17.68 8.30
C GLY A 71 -6.60 -16.30 8.92
N ILE A 72 -6.24 -15.34 8.08
CA ILE A 72 -5.87 -13.97 8.50
C ILE A 72 -6.85 -12.89 8.01
N SER A 73 -7.88 -13.24 7.23
CA SER A 73 -8.83 -12.26 6.68
C SER A 73 -9.79 -11.74 7.75
N ALA A 74 -10.12 -10.45 7.68
CA ALA A 74 -11.15 -9.82 8.49
C ALA A 74 -12.19 -9.11 7.61
N GLU A 75 -12.51 -9.74 6.49
CA GLU A 75 -13.51 -9.26 5.54
C GLU A 75 -14.74 -10.17 5.54
N TRP A 76 -14.96 -10.97 6.57
CA TRP A 76 -16.11 -11.87 6.63
C TRP A 76 -17.37 -11.11 7.04
N SER A 77 -18.48 -11.34 6.33
CA SER A 77 -19.74 -10.63 6.52
C SER A 77 -20.85 -11.53 7.05
N SER A 78 -20.94 -12.77 6.57
CA SER A 78 -21.92 -13.76 7.01
C SER A 78 -21.36 -15.18 6.85
N VAL A 79 -21.89 -16.11 7.65
CA VAL A 79 -21.50 -17.51 7.64
C VAL A 79 -22.70 -18.40 7.92
N SER A 80 -22.76 -19.54 7.24
CA SER A 80 -23.73 -20.61 7.48
C SER A 80 -23.00 -21.96 7.56
N CYS A 81 -23.35 -22.73 8.58
CA CYS A 81 -22.78 -24.04 8.86
C CYS A 81 -23.82 -25.08 8.51
N GLY A 82 -23.49 -25.98 7.59
CA GLY A 82 -24.27 -27.19 7.38
C GLY A 82 -23.96 -28.24 8.44
N ALA A 83 -24.33 -29.49 8.18
CA ALA A 83 -23.99 -30.58 9.11
C ALA A 83 -22.47 -30.73 9.26
N TYR A 84 -21.75 -30.76 8.14
CA TYR A 84 -20.32 -31.06 8.06
C TYR A 84 -19.55 -30.16 7.08
N HIS A 85 -20.15 -29.05 6.65
CA HIS A 85 -19.51 -28.03 5.82
C HIS A 85 -19.84 -26.63 6.32
N THR A 86 -19.11 -25.65 5.81
CA THR A 86 -19.31 -24.25 6.11
C THR A 86 -19.21 -23.44 4.83
N VAL A 87 -20.12 -22.48 4.67
CA VAL A 87 -20.12 -21.52 3.57
C VAL A 87 -20.24 -20.13 4.16
N ALA A 88 -19.45 -19.19 3.64
CA ALA A 88 -19.38 -17.82 4.15
C ALA A 88 -19.26 -16.82 3.00
N ILE A 89 -19.70 -15.59 3.27
CA ILE A 89 -19.65 -14.48 2.33
C ILE A 89 -18.72 -13.41 2.89
N LYS A 90 -17.82 -12.88 2.06
CA LYS A 90 -17.00 -11.72 2.41
C LYS A 90 -17.72 -10.40 2.11
N THR A 91 -17.28 -9.30 2.71
CA THR A 91 -17.83 -7.94 2.55
C THR A 91 -17.82 -7.45 1.10
N ASN A 92 -16.95 -8.00 0.26
CA ASN A 92 -16.91 -7.75 -1.18
C ASN A 92 -17.91 -8.61 -1.98
N GLY A 93 -18.82 -9.34 -1.33
CA GLY A 93 -19.85 -10.17 -1.94
C GLY A 93 -19.35 -11.49 -2.54
N THR A 94 -18.10 -11.91 -2.30
CA THR A 94 -17.59 -13.22 -2.72
C THR A 94 -18.04 -14.34 -1.80
N LEU A 95 -18.34 -15.51 -2.37
CA LEU A 95 -18.75 -16.72 -1.64
C LEU A 95 -17.58 -17.68 -1.45
N TRP A 96 -17.44 -18.27 -0.27
CA TRP A 96 -16.36 -19.18 0.10
C TRP A 96 -16.92 -20.41 0.79
N ALA A 97 -16.40 -21.59 0.50
CA ALA A 97 -16.88 -22.85 1.04
C ALA A 97 -15.71 -23.78 1.44
N TRP A 98 -15.94 -24.58 2.49
CA TRP A 98 -15.01 -25.62 2.96
C TRP A 98 -15.73 -26.68 3.81
N GLY A 99 -15.09 -27.83 4.01
CA GLY A 99 -15.59 -28.99 4.73
C GLY A 99 -15.90 -30.18 3.82
N LEU A 100 -16.87 -30.99 4.25
CA LEU A 100 -17.37 -32.13 3.51
C LEU A 100 -17.97 -31.70 2.16
N ASN A 101 -17.71 -32.46 1.09
CA ASN A 101 -18.20 -32.16 -0.25
C ASN A 101 -18.73 -33.39 -1.03
N ASP A 102 -19.03 -34.50 -0.37
CA ASP A 102 -19.39 -35.75 -1.05
C ASP A 102 -20.64 -35.64 -1.96
N ASN A 103 -21.53 -34.68 -1.68
CA ASN A 103 -22.72 -34.39 -2.49
C ASN A 103 -22.56 -33.12 -3.35
N GLY A 104 -21.36 -32.54 -3.41
CA GLY A 104 -21.11 -31.26 -4.08
C GLY A 104 -21.59 -30.02 -3.30
N GLN A 105 -21.86 -30.13 -2.00
CA GLN A 105 -22.41 -29.05 -1.15
C GLN A 105 -21.52 -27.78 -1.06
N LEU A 106 -20.26 -27.87 -1.47
CA LEU A 106 -19.35 -26.72 -1.54
C LEU A 106 -19.49 -25.91 -2.84
N GLY A 107 -20.13 -26.47 -3.88
CA GLY A 107 -20.36 -25.75 -5.14
C GLY A 107 -19.12 -25.61 -6.03
N LEU A 108 -18.09 -26.44 -5.81
CA LEU A 108 -16.78 -26.37 -6.49
C LEU A 108 -16.72 -27.12 -7.82
N GLY A 109 -17.84 -27.65 -8.32
CA GLY A 109 -17.93 -28.43 -9.56
C GLY A 109 -17.41 -29.86 -9.44
N ASN A 110 -17.19 -30.34 -8.23
CA ASN A 110 -16.69 -31.69 -7.93
C ASN A 110 -17.22 -32.14 -6.55
N ALA A 111 -16.93 -33.39 -6.18
CA ALA A 111 -17.31 -34.00 -4.91
C ALA A 111 -16.11 -34.18 -3.95
N ILE A 112 -15.12 -33.29 -4.01
CA ILE A 112 -13.88 -33.38 -3.22
C ILE A 112 -13.95 -32.42 -2.04
N SER A 113 -13.80 -32.96 -0.83
CA SER A 113 -13.78 -32.19 0.42
C SER A 113 -12.50 -31.34 0.51
N VAL A 114 -12.62 -30.13 1.07
CA VAL A 114 -11.48 -29.21 1.24
C VAL A 114 -11.48 -28.64 2.65
N ASN A 115 -10.31 -28.51 3.28
CA ASN A 115 -10.18 -28.14 4.69
C ASN A 115 -9.66 -26.70 4.90
N THR A 116 -9.61 -25.89 3.86
CA THR A 116 -9.37 -24.44 3.91
C THR A 116 -10.47 -23.73 3.12
N PRO A 117 -10.84 -22.48 3.48
CA PRO A 117 -11.79 -21.70 2.71
C PRO A 117 -11.35 -21.55 1.24
N ILE A 118 -12.20 -21.96 0.30
CA ILE A 118 -11.99 -21.79 -1.15
C ILE A 118 -13.14 -20.96 -1.72
N GLN A 119 -12.82 -20.01 -2.59
CA GLN A 119 -13.82 -19.19 -3.26
C GLN A 119 -14.66 -20.03 -4.25
N VAL A 120 -15.98 -19.87 -4.19
CA VAL A 120 -16.94 -20.53 -5.07
C VAL A 120 -17.24 -19.63 -6.27
N GLY A 121 -16.74 -20.01 -7.45
CA GLY A 121 -16.88 -19.22 -8.67
C GLY A 121 -16.22 -17.83 -8.60
N ILE A 122 -16.64 -16.93 -9.49
CA ILE A 122 -16.06 -15.57 -9.62
C ILE A 122 -17.04 -14.45 -9.27
N SER A 123 -18.27 -14.79 -8.88
CA SER A 123 -19.31 -13.81 -8.54
C SER A 123 -18.99 -13.05 -7.25
N THR A 124 -19.35 -11.76 -7.23
CA THR A 124 -19.10 -10.81 -6.13
C THR A 124 -20.40 -10.16 -5.64
N ASP A 125 -21.53 -10.80 -5.88
CA ASP A 125 -22.88 -10.27 -5.67
C ASP A 125 -23.72 -11.18 -4.75
N TRP A 126 -23.09 -12.02 -3.95
CA TRP A 126 -23.78 -12.86 -2.96
C TRP A 126 -24.17 -12.03 -1.72
N SER A 127 -25.40 -12.21 -1.22
CA SER A 127 -25.92 -11.46 -0.07
C SER A 127 -26.33 -12.34 1.11
N TYR A 128 -26.75 -13.57 0.86
CA TYR A 128 -27.27 -14.48 1.88
C TYR A 128 -26.92 -15.93 1.55
N VAL A 129 -26.67 -16.75 2.57
CA VAL A 129 -26.41 -18.19 2.41
C VAL A 129 -27.01 -18.99 3.55
N SER A 130 -27.51 -20.19 3.23
CA SER A 130 -27.99 -21.18 4.18
C SER A 130 -27.53 -22.58 3.78
N CYS A 131 -26.99 -23.30 4.76
CA CYS A 131 -26.46 -24.65 4.59
C CYS A 131 -27.33 -25.66 5.33
N GLY A 132 -27.71 -26.74 4.64
CA GLY A 132 -28.44 -27.88 5.20
C GLY A 132 -27.52 -29.02 5.61
N TYR A 133 -28.04 -30.26 5.56
CA TYR A 133 -27.22 -31.45 5.80
C TYR A 133 -26.21 -31.70 4.67
N GLY A 134 -26.71 -31.75 3.44
CA GLY A 134 -25.93 -32.07 2.25
C GLY A 134 -26.12 -31.07 1.10
N HIS A 135 -26.88 -30.00 1.29
CA HIS A 135 -27.13 -28.98 0.27
C HIS A 135 -26.89 -27.56 0.80
N THR A 136 -26.77 -26.63 -0.12
CA THR A 136 -26.60 -25.21 0.15
C THR A 136 -27.52 -24.41 -0.76
N ALA A 137 -28.15 -23.38 -0.21
CA ALA A 137 -28.87 -22.37 -0.96
C ALA A 137 -28.33 -20.98 -0.63
N ALA A 138 -28.31 -20.10 -1.62
CA ALA A 138 -27.83 -18.74 -1.47
C ALA A 138 -28.68 -17.77 -2.29
N ILE A 139 -28.67 -16.52 -1.88
CA ILE A 139 -29.37 -15.43 -2.56
C ILE A 139 -28.32 -14.41 -2.99
N LYS A 140 -28.48 -13.92 -4.22
CA LYS A 140 -27.70 -12.79 -4.74
C LYS A 140 -28.36 -11.46 -4.40
N THR A 141 -27.59 -10.38 -4.49
CA THR A 141 -28.06 -9.00 -4.24
C THR A 141 -29.21 -8.57 -5.16
N ASP A 142 -29.37 -9.20 -6.32
CA ASP A 142 -30.50 -9.00 -7.23
C ASP A 142 -31.77 -9.78 -6.82
N GLY A 143 -31.75 -10.48 -5.68
CA GLY A 143 -32.87 -11.25 -5.14
C GLY A 143 -33.09 -12.60 -5.81
N THR A 144 -32.18 -13.08 -6.65
CA THR A 144 -32.26 -14.42 -7.26
C THR A 144 -31.81 -15.52 -6.29
N LEU A 145 -32.51 -16.67 -6.32
CA LEU A 145 -32.20 -17.85 -5.51
C LEU A 145 -31.32 -18.83 -6.29
N TRP A 146 -30.31 -19.37 -5.62
CA TRP A 146 -29.38 -20.36 -6.15
C TRP A 146 -29.25 -21.52 -5.19
N ALA A 147 -29.13 -22.76 -5.69
CA ALA A 147 -28.94 -23.94 -4.86
C ALA A 147 -28.01 -24.96 -5.53
N TRP A 148 -27.33 -25.76 -4.70
CA TRP A 148 -26.42 -26.84 -5.10
C TRP A 148 -26.22 -27.85 -3.95
N GLY A 149 -25.70 -29.03 -4.27
CA GLY A 149 -25.43 -30.12 -3.36
C GLY A 149 -26.38 -31.31 -3.55
N LEU A 150 -26.68 -31.98 -2.44
CA LEU A 150 -27.65 -33.08 -2.30
C LEU A 150 -29.02 -32.65 -2.82
N ASN A 151 -29.72 -33.57 -3.49
CA ASN A 151 -31.04 -33.30 -4.05
C ASN A 151 -31.95 -34.55 -4.06
N ASP A 152 -31.67 -35.56 -3.24
CA ASP A 152 -32.35 -36.85 -3.32
C ASP A 152 -33.85 -36.73 -2.99
N CYS A 153 -34.24 -35.71 -2.21
CA CYS A 153 -35.63 -35.37 -1.89
C CYS A 153 -36.13 -34.10 -2.62
N GLY A 154 -35.36 -33.58 -3.58
CA GLY A 154 -35.64 -32.35 -4.32
C GLY A 154 -35.40 -31.05 -3.54
N GLU A 155 -34.50 -31.09 -2.56
CA GLU A 155 -34.10 -29.99 -1.67
C GLU A 155 -33.59 -28.74 -2.41
N LEU A 156 -33.10 -28.92 -3.63
CA LEU A 156 -32.62 -27.82 -4.48
C LEU A 156 -33.77 -27.09 -5.19
N GLY A 157 -34.96 -27.68 -5.29
CA GLY A 157 -36.11 -27.03 -5.90
C GLY A 157 -36.08 -26.97 -7.43
N THR A 158 -35.32 -27.86 -8.08
CA THR A 158 -35.10 -27.86 -9.53
C THR A 158 -36.18 -28.58 -10.35
N GLY A 159 -37.14 -29.21 -9.68
CA GLY A 159 -38.10 -30.13 -10.28
C GLY A 159 -37.54 -31.53 -10.53
N THR A 160 -36.33 -31.81 -10.04
CA THR A 160 -35.64 -33.10 -10.20
C THR A 160 -35.07 -33.56 -8.86
N THR A 161 -34.61 -34.81 -8.81
CA THR A 161 -33.89 -35.37 -7.66
C THR A 161 -32.39 -35.57 -7.92
N THR A 162 -31.83 -34.85 -8.90
CA THR A 162 -30.42 -34.97 -9.29
C THR A 162 -29.57 -33.93 -8.56
N GLN A 163 -28.46 -34.37 -7.98
CA GLN A 163 -27.49 -33.52 -7.30
C GLN A 163 -26.81 -32.54 -8.28
N ILE A 164 -26.43 -31.37 -7.79
CA ILE A 164 -25.79 -30.33 -8.61
C ILE A 164 -24.55 -29.83 -7.88
N HIS A 165 -23.38 -29.88 -8.53
CA HIS A 165 -22.11 -29.57 -7.86
C HIS A 165 -21.62 -28.13 -8.03
N ILE A 166 -22.38 -27.27 -8.73
CA ILE A 166 -22.10 -25.84 -8.91
C ILE A 166 -23.35 -25.03 -8.54
N PRO A 167 -23.23 -23.78 -8.07
CA PRO A 167 -24.40 -22.95 -7.86
C PRO A 167 -25.26 -22.86 -9.13
N MET A 168 -26.54 -23.26 -9.01
CA MET A 168 -27.53 -23.18 -10.09
C MET A 168 -28.71 -22.31 -9.66
N GLN A 169 -29.13 -21.38 -10.53
CA GLN A 169 -30.29 -20.53 -10.27
C GLN A 169 -31.58 -21.37 -10.26
N ILE A 170 -32.45 -21.10 -9.29
CA ILE A 170 -33.72 -21.81 -9.08
C ILE A 170 -34.89 -20.92 -9.50
N GLY A 171 -35.51 -21.29 -10.62
CA GLY A 171 -36.60 -20.52 -11.23
C GLY A 171 -36.13 -19.16 -11.77
N THR A 172 -37.10 -18.26 -12.03
CA THR A 172 -36.84 -16.93 -12.63
C THR A 172 -37.17 -15.77 -11.69
N ALA A 173 -37.56 -16.05 -10.45
CA ALA A 173 -37.91 -15.01 -9.48
C ALA A 173 -36.66 -14.32 -8.94
N SER A 174 -36.75 -13.00 -8.76
CA SER A 174 -35.68 -12.11 -8.30
C SER A 174 -36.09 -11.32 -7.05
N ASN A 175 -36.98 -11.90 -6.25
CA ASN A 175 -37.57 -11.24 -5.08
C ASN A 175 -37.46 -12.09 -3.81
N TRP A 176 -36.50 -13.02 -3.76
CA TRP A 176 -36.19 -13.82 -2.58
C TRP A 176 -35.49 -12.97 -1.52
N LEU A 177 -35.91 -13.11 -0.26
CA LEU A 177 -35.40 -12.32 0.88
C LEU A 177 -34.50 -13.16 1.79
N SER A 178 -34.92 -14.38 2.13
CA SER A 178 -34.16 -15.28 3.00
C SER A 178 -34.46 -16.74 2.67
N VAL A 179 -33.55 -17.62 3.05
CA VAL A 179 -33.66 -19.08 2.86
C VAL A 179 -33.12 -19.83 4.08
N SER A 180 -33.73 -20.96 4.41
CA SER A 180 -33.36 -21.85 5.50
C SER A 180 -33.32 -23.27 4.98
N CYS A 181 -32.11 -23.83 4.90
CA CYS A 181 -31.87 -25.22 4.50
C CYS A 181 -31.88 -26.13 5.74
N SER A 182 -32.49 -27.30 5.60
CA SER A 182 -32.65 -28.29 6.68
C SER A 182 -31.91 -29.59 6.36
N TYR A 183 -32.34 -30.71 6.94
CA TYR A 183 -31.82 -32.04 6.65
C TYR A 183 -32.11 -32.45 5.21
N GLU A 184 -33.39 -32.45 4.83
CA GLU A 184 -33.89 -32.93 3.52
C GLU A 184 -34.92 -31.98 2.89
N TYR A 185 -34.98 -30.73 3.32
CA TYR A 185 -35.90 -29.73 2.75
C TYR A 185 -35.37 -28.31 2.89
N THR A 186 -36.05 -27.38 2.21
CA THR A 186 -35.70 -25.96 2.16
C THR A 186 -36.96 -25.11 2.29
N VAL A 187 -36.87 -24.03 3.07
CA VAL A 187 -37.92 -23.03 3.24
C VAL A 187 -37.35 -21.65 2.96
N ALA A 188 -38.12 -20.77 2.33
CA ALA A 188 -37.67 -19.43 1.97
C ALA A 188 -38.81 -18.42 2.08
N ILE A 189 -38.43 -17.16 2.32
CA ILE A 189 -39.34 -16.02 2.35
C ILE A 189 -39.01 -15.11 1.17
N LYS A 190 -40.04 -14.61 0.48
CA LYS A 190 -39.90 -13.55 -0.52
C LYS A 190 -40.10 -12.17 0.12
N THR A 191 -39.63 -11.14 -0.58
CA THR A 191 -39.75 -9.73 -0.18
C THR A 191 -41.19 -9.23 -0.04
N ASP A 192 -42.16 -9.93 -0.65
CA ASP A 192 -43.61 -9.70 -0.48
C ASP A 192 -44.19 -10.37 0.78
N GLY A 193 -43.34 -10.98 1.62
CA GLY A 193 -43.71 -11.63 2.87
C GLY A 193 -44.36 -13.00 2.71
N THR A 194 -44.36 -13.60 1.49
CA THR A 194 -44.85 -14.96 1.27
C THR A 194 -43.81 -16.02 1.70
N LEU A 195 -44.29 -17.13 2.27
CA LEU A 195 -43.48 -18.29 2.66
C LEU A 195 -43.54 -19.37 1.56
N TRP A 196 -42.41 -20.00 1.25
CA TRP A 196 -42.28 -21.02 0.22
C TRP A 196 -41.47 -22.19 0.76
N ALA A 197 -41.85 -23.41 0.43
CA ALA A 197 -41.20 -24.62 0.92
C ALA A 197 -41.12 -25.70 -0.17
N TRP A 198 -40.07 -26.50 -0.14
CA TRP A 198 -39.84 -27.63 -1.04
C TRP A 198 -38.82 -28.61 -0.44
N GLY A 199 -38.73 -29.81 -1.00
CA GLY A 199 -37.98 -30.95 -0.51
C GLY A 199 -38.87 -32.05 0.05
N TYR A 200 -38.32 -32.80 1.00
CA TYR A 200 -39.02 -33.81 1.78
C TYR A 200 -40.17 -33.20 2.59
N ASN A 201 -41.25 -33.97 2.79
CA ASN A 201 -42.43 -33.55 3.53
C ASN A 201 -43.11 -34.72 4.27
N GLY A 202 -42.31 -35.68 4.75
CA GLY A 202 -42.85 -36.86 5.43
C GLY A 202 -43.49 -36.53 6.77
N ASP A 203 -42.98 -35.49 7.43
CA ASP A 203 -43.41 -35.04 8.75
C ASP A 203 -44.29 -33.77 8.69
N GLY A 204 -44.66 -33.29 7.50
CA GLY A 204 -45.45 -32.06 7.32
C GLY A 204 -44.63 -30.77 7.52
N GLU A 205 -43.31 -30.87 7.46
CA GLU A 205 -42.32 -29.81 7.66
C GLU A 205 -42.41 -28.67 6.65
N LEU A 206 -43.05 -28.91 5.49
CA LEU A 206 -43.33 -27.87 4.49
C LEU A 206 -44.57 -27.02 4.82
N GLY A 207 -45.44 -27.48 5.73
CA GLY A 207 -46.64 -26.74 6.13
C GLY A 207 -47.72 -26.65 5.04
N LEU A 208 -47.67 -27.51 4.02
CA LEU A 208 -48.50 -27.45 2.81
C LEU A 208 -49.84 -28.19 2.89
N GLN A 209 -50.18 -28.77 4.06
CA GLN A 209 -51.30 -29.69 4.25
C GLN A 209 -51.13 -30.98 3.42
N ASN A 210 -50.93 -32.10 4.11
CA ASN A 210 -50.72 -33.38 3.45
C ASN A 210 -52.05 -33.93 2.93
N ASN A 211 -52.09 -34.27 1.65
CA ASN A 211 -53.17 -35.08 1.06
C ASN A 211 -52.69 -36.54 0.96
N LEU A 212 -53.59 -37.51 0.86
CA LEU A 212 -53.22 -38.92 0.72
C LEU A 212 -52.31 -39.13 -0.51
N GLY A 213 -50.99 -39.37 -0.33
CA GLY A 213 -50.01 -39.56 -1.43
C GLY A 213 -48.58 -39.06 -1.10
N GLU A 214 -47.74 -38.96 -2.14
CA GLU A 214 -46.39 -38.36 -2.07
C GLU A 214 -46.49 -36.85 -1.82
N ASN A 215 -46.04 -36.42 -0.64
CA ASN A 215 -46.21 -35.04 -0.17
C ASN A 215 -45.00 -34.14 -0.41
N SER A 216 -43.85 -34.70 -0.79
CA SER A 216 -42.64 -33.95 -1.13
C SER A 216 -42.88 -33.01 -2.31
N LYS A 217 -42.17 -31.90 -2.36
CA LYS A 217 -42.26 -30.92 -3.46
C LYS A 217 -40.88 -30.70 -4.06
N TYR A 218 -40.75 -30.91 -5.35
CA TYR A 218 -39.45 -30.78 -6.03
C TYR A 218 -39.20 -29.38 -6.60
N THR A 219 -40.16 -28.46 -6.46
CA THR A 219 -40.04 -27.06 -6.85
C THR A 219 -40.56 -26.17 -5.73
N PRO A 220 -40.02 -24.93 -5.56
CA PRO A 220 -40.54 -23.99 -4.59
C PRO A 220 -42.06 -23.84 -4.68
N THR A 221 -42.76 -24.16 -3.59
CA THR A 221 -44.23 -24.12 -3.51
C THR A 221 -44.65 -23.18 -2.39
N GLN A 222 -45.59 -22.27 -2.67
CA GLN A 222 -46.05 -21.31 -1.66
C GLN A 222 -46.83 -22.00 -0.54
N VAL A 223 -46.53 -21.61 0.71
CA VAL A 223 -47.16 -22.12 1.93
C VAL A 223 -48.35 -21.22 2.32
N GLY A 224 -49.56 -21.67 2.01
CA GLY A 224 -50.79 -20.94 2.32
C GLY A 224 -50.88 -19.58 1.61
N THR A 225 -51.71 -18.69 2.15
CA THR A 225 -52.00 -17.36 1.58
C THR A 225 -51.52 -16.19 2.43
N ILE A 226 -50.83 -16.47 3.54
CA ILE A 226 -50.28 -15.46 4.45
C ILE A 226 -49.08 -14.77 3.79
N THR A 227 -49.04 -13.43 3.84
CA THR A 227 -48.06 -12.58 3.13
C THR A 227 -47.27 -11.65 4.06
N ASP A 228 -47.19 -11.98 5.35
CA ASP A 228 -46.51 -11.15 6.35
C ASP A 228 -45.53 -11.96 7.20
N TRP A 229 -44.94 -13.00 6.60
CA TRP A 229 -43.82 -13.74 7.19
C TRP A 229 -42.58 -12.88 7.23
N SER A 230 -41.88 -12.88 8.37
CA SER A 230 -40.68 -12.07 8.62
C SER A 230 -39.42 -12.93 8.73
N LYS A 231 -39.50 -14.02 9.49
CA LYS A 231 -38.35 -14.91 9.77
C LYS A 231 -38.80 -16.36 9.72
N VAL A 232 -37.91 -17.25 9.31
CA VAL A 232 -38.11 -18.69 9.36
C VAL A 232 -36.83 -19.37 9.78
N SER A 233 -36.96 -20.40 10.60
CA SER A 233 -35.89 -21.31 10.95
C SER A 233 -36.39 -22.74 10.76
N THR A 234 -35.57 -23.55 10.11
CA THR A 234 -35.80 -24.98 9.95
C THR A 234 -34.91 -25.74 10.90
N GLY A 235 -35.45 -26.77 11.53
CA GLY A 235 -34.70 -27.68 12.38
C GLY A 235 -33.64 -28.44 11.59
N LYS A 236 -32.77 -29.15 12.31
CA LYS A 236 -31.78 -30.06 11.71
C LYS A 236 -32.32 -31.48 11.50
N ASN A 237 -33.62 -31.65 11.70
CA ASN A 237 -34.39 -32.85 11.40
C ASN A 237 -35.58 -32.42 10.52
N SER A 238 -36.79 -32.31 11.08
CA SER A 238 -38.02 -32.12 10.27
C SER A 238 -39.05 -31.17 10.88
N HIS A 239 -38.67 -30.04 11.48
CA HIS A 239 -39.65 -29.04 11.96
C HIS A 239 -39.31 -27.62 11.49
N THR A 240 -40.34 -26.83 11.19
CA THR A 240 -40.21 -25.43 10.74
C THR A 240 -40.88 -24.53 11.76
N VAL A 241 -40.20 -23.45 12.15
CA VAL A 241 -40.77 -22.40 13.00
C VAL A 241 -40.54 -21.04 12.36
N ALA A 242 -41.58 -20.22 12.29
CA ALA A 242 -41.57 -18.93 11.64
C ALA A 242 -42.20 -17.84 12.50
N ILE A 243 -41.76 -16.61 12.28
CA ILE A 243 -42.27 -15.40 12.93
C ILE A 243 -42.90 -14.51 11.86
N ARG A 244 -44.11 -14.02 12.12
CA ARG A 244 -44.78 -13.01 11.29
C ARG A 244 -44.37 -11.59 11.71
N THR A 245 -44.63 -10.61 10.86
CA THR A 245 -44.29 -9.20 11.12
C THR A 245 -45.02 -8.62 12.35
N ASP A 246 -46.16 -9.20 12.73
CA ASP A 246 -46.89 -8.90 13.97
C ASP A 246 -46.27 -9.51 15.24
N GLY A 247 -45.13 -10.19 15.12
CA GLY A 247 -44.41 -10.82 16.22
C GLY A 247 -45.02 -12.13 16.73
N THR A 248 -46.02 -12.69 16.02
CA THR A 248 -46.57 -14.02 16.34
C THR A 248 -45.66 -15.15 15.86
N LEU A 249 -45.62 -16.24 16.63
CA LEU A 249 -44.81 -17.43 16.34
C LEU A 249 -45.69 -18.54 15.80
N TRP A 250 -45.22 -19.27 14.79
CA TRP A 250 -45.95 -20.34 14.12
C TRP A 250 -45.02 -21.50 13.81
N GLY A 251 -45.52 -22.73 13.76
CA GLY A 251 -44.71 -23.88 13.37
C GLY A 251 -45.50 -24.98 12.68
N CYS A 252 -44.77 -25.89 12.05
CA CYS A 252 -45.26 -27.14 11.45
C CYS A 252 -44.13 -28.19 11.41
N GLY A 253 -44.48 -29.43 11.08
CA GLY A 253 -43.55 -30.54 10.98
C GLY A 253 -43.61 -31.48 12.19
N LEU A 254 -42.49 -32.19 12.37
CA LEU A 254 -42.24 -33.12 13.47
C LEU A 254 -42.41 -32.43 14.83
N ASN A 255 -43.03 -33.15 15.76
CA ASN A 255 -43.28 -32.66 17.12
C ASN A 255 -43.13 -33.75 18.19
N SER A 256 -42.41 -34.85 17.90
CA SER A 256 -42.35 -36.00 18.82
C SER A 256 -41.72 -35.67 20.19
N ASN A 257 -40.92 -34.60 20.26
CA ASN A 257 -40.27 -34.10 21.48
C ASN A 257 -40.89 -32.79 21.99
N GLY A 258 -41.99 -32.34 21.37
CA GLY A 258 -42.61 -31.05 21.66
C GLY A 258 -41.86 -29.84 21.08
N GLU A 259 -41.02 -30.03 20.06
CA GLU A 259 -40.21 -29.00 19.39
C GLU A 259 -41.02 -27.87 18.75
N LEU A 260 -42.33 -28.05 18.53
CA LEU A 260 -43.23 -27.00 18.09
C LEU A 260 -43.79 -26.15 19.23
N GLY A 261 -43.71 -26.59 20.48
CA GLY A 261 -44.14 -25.77 21.61
C GLY A 261 -45.67 -25.68 21.80
N LEU A 262 -46.43 -26.63 21.26
CA LEU A 262 -47.91 -26.64 21.25
C LEU A 262 -48.55 -27.25 22.53
N GLY A 263 -47.77 -27.62 23.52
CA GLY A 263 -48.21 -28.29 24.75
C GLY A 263 -48.50 -29.79 24.59
N ASN A 264 -48.12 -30.37 23.45
CA ASN A 264 -48.32 -31.77 23.10
C ASN A 264 -47.19 -32.25 22.17
N THR A 265 -47.20 -33.53 21.81
CA THR A 265 -46.22 -34.17 20.92
C THR A 265 -46.79 -34.56 19.55
N ILE A 266 -47.89 -33.94 19.15
CA ILE A 266 -48.61 -34.25 17.91
C ILE A 266 -47.99 -33.44 16.77
N GLN A 267 -47.57 -34.13 15.72
CA GLN A 267 -47.10 -33.55 14.47
C GLN A 267 -48.22 -32.79 13.77
N ILE A 268 -47.88 -31.67 13.12
CA ILE A 268 -48.84 -30.85 12.37
C ILE A 268 -48.28 -30.48 11.00
N ASP A 269 -49.10 -30.58 9.95
CA ASP A 269 -48.70 -30.43 8.55
C ASP A 269 -49.13 -29.09 7.94
N THR A 270 -49.67 -28.19 8.76
CA THR A 270 -50.00 -26.81 8.42
C THR A 270 -49.37 -25.84 9.39
N MET A 271 -48.93 -24.68 8.91
CA MET A 271 -48.44 -23.60 9.78
C MET A 271 -49.50 -23.26 10.85
N THR A 272 -49.19 -23.52 12.11
CA THR A 272 -50.09 -23.33 13.26
C THR A 272 -49.47 -22.38 14.27
N GLN A 273 -50.25 -21.44 14.78
CA GLN A 273 -49.76 -20.45 15.75
C GLN A 273 -49.39 -21.10 17.09
N ILE A 274 -48.23 -20.72 17.62
CA ILE A 274 -47.68 -21.20 18.89
C ILE A 274 -47.93 -20.15 19.98
N GLY A 275 -48.94 -20.41 20.82
CA GLY A 275 -49.36 -19.50 21.89
C GLY A 275 -49.98 -18.20 21.36
N ILE A 276 -50.12 -17.21 22.25
CA ILE A 276 -50.80 -15.92 21.96
C ILE A 276 -49.86 -14.71 21.98
N ALA A 277 -48.57 -14.92 22.19
CA ALA A 277 -47.59 -13.85 22.28
C ALA A 277 -47.32 -13.23 20.90
N THR A 278 -47.14 -11.91 20.88
CA THR A 278 -46.93 -11.09 19.67
C THR A 278 -45.60 -10.32 19.74
N ASP A 279 -44.67 -10.79 20.57
CA ASP A 279 -43.42 -10.09 20.89
C ASP A 279 -42.19 -10.95 20.59
N TRP A 280 -42.32 -12.00 19.77
CA TRP A 280 -41.19 -12.83 19.33
C TRP A 280 -40.28 -12.06 18.37
N SER A 281 -38.97 -12.14 18.57
CA SER A 281 -37.98 -11.36 17.82
C SER A 281 -37.00 -12.22 17.04
N SER A 282 -36.57 -13.37 17.56
CA SER A 282 -35.73 -14.32 16.82
C SER A 282 -36.08 -15.75 17.18
N VAL A 283 -35.82 -16.68 16.26
CA VAL A 283 -36.05 -18.11 16.45
C VAL A 283 -34.93 -18.90 15.77
N SER A 284 -34.53 -20.00 16.38
CA SER A 284 -33.59 -20.95 15.83
C SER A 284 -33.97 -22.37 16.21
N CYS A 285 -34.00 -23.26 15.22
CA CYS A 285 -34.38 -24.65 15.36
C CYS A 285 -33.14 -25.55 15.30
N GLY A 286 -32.96 -26.40 16.31
CA GLY A 286 -31.95 -27.46 16.33
C GLY A 286 -32.49 -28.78 15.81
N TYR A 287 -31.90 -29.90 16.22
CA TYR A 287 -32.36 -31.23 15.76
C TYR A 287 -33.79 -31.55 16.21
N GLY A 288 -34.10 -31.34 17.49
CA GLY A 288 -35.43 -31.54 18.07
C GLY A 288 -35.76 -30.54 19.16
N HIS A 289 -35.15 -29.36 19.13
CA HIS A 289 -35.39 -28.29 20.10
C HIS A 289 -35.45 -26.96 19.37
N THR A 290 -36.14 -25.99 19.98
CA THR A 290 -36.27 -24.64 19.45
C THR A 290 -35.85 -23.64 20.52
N LEU A 291 -35.10 -22.64 20.08
CA LEU A 291 -34.73 -21.46 20.86
C LEU A 291 -35.42 -20.25 20.28
N ALA A 292 -35.79 -19.30 21.12
CA ALA A 292 -36.29 -18.02 20.65
C ALA A 292 -35.96 -16.89 21.63
N THR A 293 -35.92 -15.66 21.10
CA THR A 293 -35.91 -14.45 21.92
C THR A 293 -37.17 -13.64 21.68
N LYS A 294 -37.54 -12.84 22.68
CA LYS A 294 -38.59 -11.82 22.57
C LYS A 294 -37.98 -10.44 22.38
N THR A 295 -38.79 -9.48 21.95
CA THR A 295 -38.40 -8.07 21.75
C THR A 295 -37.99 -7.38 23.06
N ASN A 296 -38.47 -7.88 24.21
CA ASN A 296 -38.01 -7.47 25.53
C ASN A 296 -36.66 -8.10 25.96
N GLY A 297 -36.00 -8.82 25.05
CA GLY A 297 -34.68 -9.42 25.26
C GLY A 297 -34.66 -10.66 26.16
N THR A 298 -35.80 -11.27 26.45
CA THR A 298 -35.86 -12.55 27.19
C THR A 298 -35.58 -13.76 26.28
N LEU A 299 -34.96 -14.80 26.84
CA LEU A 299 -34.59 -16.04 26.15
C LEU A 299 -35.54 -17.18 26.52
N TRP A 300 -35.94 -17.98 25.52
CA TRP A 300 -36.91 -19.06 25.65
C TRP A 300 -36.44 -20.30 24.90
N ALA A 301 -36.79 -21.48 25.42
CA ALA A 301 -36.54 -22.75 24.74
C ALA A 301 -37.61 -23.80 25.03
N TRP A 302 -37.75 -24.74 24.10
CA TRP A 302 -38.63 -25.90 24.19
C TRP A 302 -38.18 -27.03 23.24
N GLY A 303 -38.81 -28.19 23.36
CA GLY A 303 -38.46 -29.44 22.67
C GLY A 303 -37.60 -30.38 23.52
N LEU A 304 -36.77 -31.16 22.83
CA LEU A 304 -35.84 -32.14 23.37
C LEU A 304 -34.79 -31.51 24.28
N SER A 305 -34.55 -32.10 25.46
CA SER A 305 -33.55 -31.65 26.44
C SER A 305 -32.53 -32.71 26.85
N GLY A 306 -32.48 -33.87 26.19
CA GLY A 306 -31.61 -35.00 26.57
C GLY A 306 -30.11 -34.69 26.70
N ASN A 307 -29.61 -33.64 26.05
CA ASN A 307 -28.23 -33.15 26.11
C ASN A 307 -28.12 -31.76 26.76
N ASN A 308 -29.12 -31.36 27.55
CA ASN A 308 -29.24 -30.02 28.16
C ASN A 308 -29.34 -28.84 27.16
N GLN A 309 -29.68 -29.09 25.90
CA GLN A 309 -29.77 -28.05 24.87
C GLN A 309 -30.85 -26.98 25.15
N LEU A 310 -31.79 -27.23 26.08
CA LEU A 310 -32.75 -26.21 26.52
C LEU A 310 -32.17 -25.21 27.53
N GLY A 311 -31.03 -25.47 28.15
CA GLY A 311 -30.41 -24.51 29.08
C GLY A 311 -31.15 -24.31 30.41
N LEU A 312 -32.07 -25.22 30.76
CA LEU A 312 -32.91 -25.15 31.96
C LEU A 312 -32.33 -25.89 33.18
N ASN A 313 -31.07 -26.31 33.10
CA ASN A 313 -30.37 -27.12 34.11
C ASN A 313 -31.06 -28.46 34.43
N ASN A 314 -31.73 -29.05 33.45
CA ASN A 314 -32.34 -30.38 33.54
C ASN A 314 -32.55 -30.95 32.14
N ILE A 315 -32.72 -32.27 32.07
CA ILE A 315 -32.88 -33.02 30.82
C ILE A 315 -34.34 -33.35 30.49
N ILE A 316 -35.29 -32.61 31.07
CA ILE A 316 -36.72 -32.84 30.85
C ILE A 316 -37.17 -32.01 29.64
N ASP A 317 -37.72 -32.69 28.65
CA ASP A 317 -38.32 -32.05 27.47
C ASP A 317 -39.40 -31.05 27.88
N LYS A 318 -39.52 -29.98 27.11
CA LYS A 318 -40.54 -28.95 27.33
C LYS A 318 -41.41 -28.85 26.11
N TRP A 319 -42.71 -29.08 26.26
CA TRP A 319 -43.63 -29.01 25.12
C TRP A 319 -44.26 -27.64 24.95
N ILE A 320 -43.88 -26.65 25.77
CA ILE A 320 -44.30 -25.25 25.66
C ILE A 320 -43.06 -24.35 25.76
N PRO A 321 -43.07 -23.18 25.09
CA PRO A 321 -42.01 -22.20 25.28
C PRO A 321 -41.78 -21.90 26.76
N THR A 322 -40.57 -22.17 27.24
CA THR A 322 -40.18 -22.00 28.63
C THR A 322 -39.03 -20.99 28.71
N GLN A 323 -39.18 -19.96 29.54
CA GLN A 323 -38.16 -18.93 29.69
C GLN A 323 -36.89 -19.50 30.37
N ILE A 324 -35.73 -19.14 29.83
CA ILE A 324 -34.43 -19.47 30.41
C ILE A 324 -33.94 -18.30 31.25
N GLY A 325 -33.88 -18.51 32.57
CA GLY A 325 -33.40 -17.48 33.51
C GLY A 325 -34.28 -16.22 33.52
N THR A 326 -33.73 -15.13 34.06
CA THR A 326 -34.43 -13.85 34.25
C THR A 326 -33.81 -12.68 33.49
N ASP A 327 -32.75 -12.92 32.71
CA ASP A 327 -32.06 -11.90 31.94
C ASP A 327 -32.93 -11.43 30.75
N SER A 328 -32.77 -10.15 30.39
CA SER A 328 -33.51 -9.43 29.35
C SER A 328 -32.58 -8.74 28.34
N THR A 329 -31.32 -9.17 28.27
CA THR A 329 -30.30 -8.63 27.35
C THR A 329 -30.00 -9.56 26.17
N TRP A 330 -30.83 -10.57 25.89
CA TRP A 330 -30.61 -11.48 24.76
C TRP A 330 -31.01 -10.84 23.44
N SER A 331 -30.14 -10.93 22.44
CA SER A 331 -30.33 -10.32 21.11
C SER A 331 -30.71 -11.35 20.04
N SER A 332 -30.03 -12.50 20.02
CA SER A 332 -30.25 -13.56 19.02
C SER A 332 -29.91 -14.94 19.58
N VAL A 333 -30.45 -15.97 18.94
CA VAL A 333 -30.21 -17.40 19.23
C VAL A 333 -29.76 -18.14 17.99
N THR A 334 -28.93 -19.16 18.20
CA THR A 334 -28.48 -20.10 17.16
C THR A 334 -28.42 -21.51 17.74
N SER A 335 -28.94 -22.48 17.01
CA SER A 335 -29.02 -23.89 17.43
C SER A 335 -28.09 -24.75 16.59
N GLY A 336 -27.27 -25.53 17.26
CA GLY A 336 -26.62 -26.70 16.69
C GLY A 336 -27.57 -27.90 16.61
N ALA A 337 -27.04 -29.09 16.34
CA ALA A 337 -27.86 -30.31 16.39
C ALA A 337 -28.43 -30.52 17.81
N TYR A 338 -27.55 -30.59 18.81
CA TYR A 338 -27.91 -30.88 20.21
C TYR A 338 -27.29 -29.88 21.21
N TYR A 339 -26.98 -28.67 20.74
CA TYR A 339 -26.38 -27.62 21.55
C TYR A 339 -26.84 -26.25 21.05
N SER A 340 -26.62 -25.24 21.87
CA SER A 340 -27.35 -23.98 21.78
C SER A 340 -26.45 -22.81 22.10
N LEU A 341 -26.65 -21.72 21.38
CA LEU A 341 -25.90 -20.49 21.54
C LEU A 341 -26.85 -19.30 21.51
N ALA A 342 -26.45 -18.24 22.19
CA ALA A 342 -27.12 -16.96 22.14
C ALA A 342 -26.11 -15.82 22.28
N ILE A 343 -26.44 -14.70 21.65
CA ILE A 343 -25.66 -13.46 21.75
C ILE A 343 -26.48 -12.47 22.56
N LYS A 344 -25.85 -11.80 23.53
CA LYS A 344 -26.46 -10.68 24.25
C LYS A 344 -26.29 -9.37 23.49
N THR A 345 -27.05 -8.35 23.86
CA THR A 345 -27.00 -6.99 23.26
C THR A 345 -25.63 -6.32 23.41
N ASP A 346 -24.81 -6.77 24.35
CA ASP A 346 -23.42 -6.35 24.52
C ASP A 346 -22.41 -7.11 23.64
N GLY A 347 -22.89 -7.99 22.74
CA GLY A 347 -22.07 -8.80 21.85
C GLY A 347 -21.41 -10.01 22.50
N THR A 348 -21.71 -10.32 23.78
CA THR A 348 -21.16 -11.52 24.45
C THR A 348 -21.84 -12.80 23.96
N LEU A 349 -21.03 -13.82 23.69
CA LEU A 349 -21.48 -15.14 23.28
C LEU A 349 -21.72 -16.04 24.49
N TRP A 350 -22.84 -16.74 24.49
CA TRP A 350 -23.21 -17.73 25.50
C TRP A 350 -23.53 -19.06 24.83
N VAL A 351 -23.14 -20.16 25.47
CA VAL A 351 -23.14 -21.51 24.90
C VAL A 351 -23.65 -22.52 25.94
N TRP A 352 -24.42 -23.52 25.51
CA TRP A 352 -24.88 -24.62 26.36
C TRP A 352 -25.31 -25.86 25.56
N GLY A 353 -25.60 -26.97 26.25
CA GLY A 353 -25.97 -28.25 25.63
C GLY A 353 -24.77 -29.20 25.40
N LEU A 354 -24.88 -30.06 24.38
CA LEU A 354 -23.88 -31.08 24.03
C LEU A 354 -22.49 -30.47 23.77
N ASN A 355 -21.42 -31.12 24.23
CA ASN A 355 -20.05 -30.61 24.07
C ASN A 355 -18.97 -31.68 23.80
N ASP A 356 -19.35 -32.89 23.37
CA ASP A 356 -18.40 -34.01 23.21
C ASP A 356 -17.28 -33.73 22.20
N SER A 357 -17.53 -32.85 21.22
CA SER A 357 -16.54 -32.42 20.23
C SER A 357 -15.85 -31.10 20.59
N GLY A 358 -16.19 -30.48 21.73
CA GLY A 358 -15.74 -29.14 22.10
C GLY A 358 -16.49 -28.02 21.38
N GLN A 359 -17.69 -28.28 20.84
CA GLN A 359 -18.51 -27.32 20.08
C GLN A 359 -19.00 -26.11 20.89
N LEU A 360 -18.91 -26.16 22.22
CA LEU A 360 -19.13 -24.98 23.07
C LEU A 360 -17.91 -24.07 23.17
N GLY A 361 -16.72 -24.54 22.78
CA GLY A 361 -15.51 -23.71 22.74
C GLY A 361 -14.94 -23.39 24.12
N LEU A 362 -15.30 -24.15 25.16
CA LEU A 362 -14.92 -23.88 26.55
C LEU A 362 -13.55 -24.44 26.97
N GLY A 363 -12.82 -25.09 26.05
CA GLY A 363 -11.53 -25.75 26.34
C GLY A 363 -11.65 -27.16 26.92
N HIS A 364 -12.87 -27.60 27.23
CA HIS A 364 -13.20 -28.96 27.69
C HIS A 364 -14.38 -29.54 26.89
N THR A 365 -14.71 -30.80 27.13
CA THR A 365 -15.80 -31.53 26.45
C THR A 365 -17.04 -31.76 27.31
N THR A 366 -17.07 -31.23 28.53
CA THR A 366 -18.25 -31.32 29.41
C THR A 366 -19.42 -30.50 28.84
N GLN A 367 -20.60 -31.11 28.76
CA GLN A 367 -21.86 -30.43 28.41
C GLN A 367 -22.24 -29.39 29.46
N MET A 368 -23.01 -28.36 29.06
CA MET A 368 -23.46 -27.31 29.99
C MET A 368 -24.98 -27.30 30.12
N GLY A 369 -25.46 -27.34 31.36
CA GLY A 369 -26.88 -27.34 31.74
C GLY A 369 -27.60 -26.01 31.55
N ILE A 370 -26.84 -24.91 31.53
CA ILE A 370 -27.32 -23.53 31.54
C ILE A 370 -26.48 -22.70 30.56
N PRO A 371 -27.01 -21.56 30.06
CA PRO A 371 -26.22 -20.61 29.29
C PRO A 371 -24.94 -20.27 30.05
N THR A 372 -23.80 -20.57 29.43
CA THR A 372 -22.47 -20.33 29.98
C THR A 372 -21.71 -19.38 29.07
N ARG A 373 -21.01 -18.40 29.62
CA ARG A 373 -20.23 -17.45 28.81
C ARG A 373 -19.18 -18.21 28.00
N GLY A 374 -19.16 -18.00 26.68
CA GLY A 374 -18.19 -18.60 25.78
C GLY A 374 -16.77 -18.07 26.01
N ASN A 375 -15.76 -18.74 25.44
CA ASN A 375 -14.34 -18.36 25.56
C ASN A 375 -13.75 -17.83 24.24
N ILE A 376 -14.53 -17.09 23.44
CA ILE A 376 -13.94 -16.44 22.24
C ILE A 376 -13.05 -15.27 22.68
N PRO A 377 -11.86 -15.07 22.09
CA PRO A 377 -10.98 -13.98 22.51
C PRO A 377 -11.62 -12.60 22.28
N PRO A 378 -11.40 -11.62 23.18
CA PRO A 378 -11.87 -10.25 22.99
C PRO A 378 -11.27 -9.65 21.70
N ILE A 379 -11.90 -8.60 21.16
CA ILE A 379 -11.29 -7.81 20.09
C ILE A 379 -10.17 -6.98 20.71
N ILE A 380 -8.94 -7.28 20.31
CA ILE A 380 -7.82 -6.37 20.57
C ILE A 380 -7.97 -5.25 19.54
N VAL A 381 -8.50 -4.10 19.97
CA VAL A 381 -8.51 -2.90 19.13
C VAL A 381 -7.06 -2.45 18.98
N LEU A 382 -6.45 -2.82 17.86
CA LEU A 382 -5.15 -2.31 17.48
C LEU A 382 -5.33 -0.86 17.06
N SER A 383 -4.79 0.06 17.85
CA SER A 383 -4.65 1.45 17.42
C SER A 383 -3.76 1.50 16.17
N SER A 384 -4.14 2.30 15.18
CA SER A 384 -3.30 2.48 13.98
C SER A 384 -1.87 2.80 14.39
N PRO A 385 -0.86 2.14 13.78
CA PRO A 385 0.51 2.55 14.01
C PRO A 385 0.67 3.99 13.56
N THR A 386 1.47 4.75 14.29
CA THR A 386 1.94 6.04 13.79
C THR A 386 3.42 5.90 13.51
N VAL A 387 3.89 6.54 12.44
CA VAL A 387 5.30 6.55 12.09
C VAL A 387 5.75 8.01 12.18
N THR A 388 6.73 8.29 13.03
CA THR A 388 7.15 9.66 13.33
C THR A 388 8.51 10.00 12.75
N SER A 389 9.43 9.03 12.71
CA SER A 389 10.77 9.24 12.13
C SER A 389 11.44 7.92 11.76
N ILE A 390 12.46 8.00 10.92
CA ILE A 390 13.32 6.87 10.53
C ILE A 390 14.80 7.28 10.62
N ILE A 391 15.67 6.34 10.96
CA ILE A 391 17.13 6.53 10.95
C ILE A 391 17.78 5.31 10.28
N PRO A 392 18.63 5.52 9.26
CA PRO A 392 18.89 6.80 8.58
C PRO A 392 17.67 7.32 7.79
N ILE A 393 17.61 8.64 7.54
CA ILE A 393 16.54 9.29 6.76
C ILE A 393 16.71 9.18 5.24
N LEU A 394 17.87 8.68 4.78
CA LEU A 394 18.19 8.54 3.37
C LEU A 394 19.13 7.36 3.11
N GLY A 395 19.17 6.91 1.86
CA GLY A 395 20.05 5.85 1.36
C GLY A 395 20.40 6.02 -0.11
N THR A 396 21.48 5.41 -0.56
CA THR A 396 21.88 5.42 -1.99
C THR A 396 21.26 4.25 -2.73
N ASN A 397 20.95 4.43 -4.01
CA ASN A 397 20.35 3.39 -4.87
C ASN A 397 21.30 2.24 -5.29
N THR A 398 22.32 1.97 -4.48
CA THR A 398 23.46 1.10 -4.82
C THR A 398 23.46 -0.22 -4.05
N GLY A 399 22.47 -0.48 -3.20
CA GLY A 399 22.37 -1.73 -2.45
C GLY A 399 21.49 -1.67 -1.21
N ILE A 400 21.83 -2.48 -0.22
CA ILE A 400 21.05 -2.67 1.00
C ILE A 400 21.30 -1.54 2.00
N ILE A 401 20.25 -1.09 2.68
CA ILE A 401 20.33 -0.20 3.84
C ILE A 401 19.70 -0.85 5.09
N ASN A 402 20.40 -0.70 6.21
CA ASN A 402 19.90 -1.12 7.52
C ASN A 402 19.28 0.08 8.24
N ILE A 403 17.99 -0.02 8.56
CA ILE A 403 17.27 0.95 9.36
C ILE A 403 17.51 0.62 10.83
N THR A 404 18.22 1.49 11.53
CA THR A 404 18.60 1.31 12.93
C THR A 404 17.52 1.79 13.89
N ASN A 405 16.64 2.69 13.45
CA ASN A 405 15.53 3.15 14.27
C ASN A 405 14.37 3.71 13.42
N LEU A 406 13.29 2.95 13.29
CA LEU A 406 11.99 3.45 12.86
C LEU A 406 11.15 3.72 14.12
N THR A 407 10.83 4.99 14.37
CA THR A 407 10.14 5.46 15.59
C THR A 407 8.67 5.74 15.30
N GLY A 408 7.82 5.48 16.29
CA GLY A 408 6.39 5.66 16.17
C GLY A 408 5.63 5.23 17.42
N THR A 409 4.37 4.82 17.24
CA THR A 409 3.56 4.21 18.29
C THR A 409 2.74 3.04 17.75
N ASN A 410 2.29 2.17 18.64
CA ASN A 410 1.45 1.00 18.35
C ASN A 410 2.09 0.00 17.36
N PHE A 411 3.42 -0.16 17.43
CA PHE A 411 4.11 -1.21 16.72
C PHE A 411 3.90 -2.56 17.40
N VAL A 412 3.63 -3.60 16.61
CA VAL A 412 3.31 -4.94 17.09
C VAL A 412 4.09 -5.95 16.28
N GLU A 413 4.51 -7.03 16.94
CA GLU A 413 5.22 -8.14 16.33
C GLU A 413 4.41 -8.72 15.14
N GLY A 414 5.11 -9.04 14.04
CA GLY A 414 4.48 -9.49 12.79
C GLY A 414 3.98 -8.36 11.86
N CYS A 415 4.21 -7.09 12.19
CA CYS A 415 3.91 -5.98 11.27
C CYS A 415 4.74 -6.04 9.98
N GLN A 416 4.19 -5.46 8.90
CA GLN A 416 4.85 -5.30 7.61
C GLN A 416 5.29 -3.86 7.39
N ILE A 417 6.46 -3.67 6.77
CA ILE A 417 7.02 -2.34 6.51
C ILE A 417 7.31 -2.15 5.02
N LYS A 418 6.78 -1.05 4.53
CA LYS A 418 6.84 -0.41 3.22
C LYS A 418 7.82 0.72 2.97
N LEU A 419 8.50 0.82 1.83
CA LEU A 419 8.63 2.11 1.16
C LEU A 419 7.68 2.16 -0.04
N SER A 420 6.85 3.20 -0.13
CA SER A 420 5.87 3.37 -1.21
C SER A 420 6.06 4.72 -1.93
N LYS A 421 5.84 4.74 -3.24
CA LYS A 421 5.90 5.94 -4.08
C LYS A 421 4.92 5.77 -5.25
N SER A 422 4.20 6.84 -5.61
CA SER A 422 3.25 6.82 -6.73
C SER A 422 3.90 6.26 -8.00
N ASP A 423 3.17 5.40 -8.70
CA ASP A 423 3.57 4.81 -9.99
C ASP A 423 4.84 3.96 -9.93
N GLN A 424 5.25 3.50 -8.74
CA GLN A 424 6.38 2.61 -8.53
C GLN A 424 5.96 1.36 -7.76
N THR A 425 6.68 0.26 -7.96
CA THR A 425 6.54 -0.93 -7.12
C THR A 425 7.08 -0.67 -5.72
N ASP A 426 6.33 -1.07 -4.70
CA ASP A 426 6.72 -0.93 -3.31
C ASP A 426 8.04 -1.67 -3.01
N ILE A 427 8.87 -1.08 -2.16
CA ILE A 427 10.09 -1.70 -1.65
C ILE A 427 9.74 -2.33 -0.30
N ILE A 428 9.72 -3.66 -0.23
CA ILE A 428 9.33 -4.38 0.97
C ILE A 428 10.50 -4.46 1.95
N GLY A 429 10.25 -4.07 3.19
CA GLY A 429 11.19 -4.21 4.30
C GLY A 429 11.34 -5.66 4.70
N THR A 430 12.59 -6.08 4.94
CA THR A 430 12.94 -7.42 5.41
C THR A 430 13.62 -7.34 6.78
N ASN A 431 13.81 -8.49 7.43
CA ASN A 431 14.46 -8.59 8.74
C ASN A 431 13.86 -7.62 9.79
N ILE A 432 12.53 -7.55 9.80
CA ILE A 432 11.77 -6.64 10.65
C ILE A 432 11.81 -7.15 12.10
N VAL A 433 12.35 -6.33 13.01
CA VAL A 433 12.40 -6.62 14.43
C VAL A 433 11.73 -5.50 15.21
N VAL A 434 10.62 -5.81 15.87
CA VAL A 434 9.92 -4.87 16.76
C VAL A 434 10.64 -4.87 18.10
N VAL A 435 11.46 -3.83 18.33
CA VAL A 435 12.24 -3.69 19.57
C VAL A 435 11.32 -3.30 20.74
N SER A 436 10.31 -2.48 20.46
CA SER A 436 9.27 -2.09 21.41
C SER A 436 8.04 -1.57 20.67
N SER A 437 6.96 -1.27 21.39
CA SER A 437 5.75 -0.65 20.80
C SER A 437 5.98 0.71 20.11
N THR A 438 7.17 1.30 20.24
CA THR A 438 7.55 2.58 19.66
C THR A 438 8.79 2.52 18.77
N GLN A 439 9.42 1.36 18.60
CA GLN A 439 10.66 1.21 17.84
C GLN A 439 10.73 -0.09 17.04
N ILE A 440 11.10 0.03 15.75
CA ILE A 440 11.38 -1.09 14.85
C ILE A 440 12.77 -0.92 14.21
N THR A 441 13.45 -2.03 13.92
CA THR A 441 14.57 -2.11 12.97
C THR A 441 14.18 -2.96 11.77
N CYS A 442 14.71 -2.64 10.59
CA CYS A 442 14.44 -3.39 9.36
C CYS A 442 15.52 -3.13 8.31
N VAL A 443 15.40 -3.81 7.17
CA VAL A 443 16.33 -3.74 6.05
C VAL A 443 15.58 -3.46 4.76
N PHE A 444 16.06 -2.51 3.95
CA PHE A 444 15.55 -2.26 2.60
C PHE A 444 16.64 -2.52 1.55
N ASP A 445 16.25 -3.09 0.42
CA ASP A 445 17.10 -3.19 -0.77
C ASP A 445 16.79 -2.04 -1.74
N LEU A 446 17.76 -1.13 -1.89
CA LEU A 446 17.63 0.08 -2.71
C LEU A 446 18.31 -0.06 -4.08
N LEU A 447 18.84 -1.23 -4.43
CA LEU A 447 19.54 -1.45 -5.69
C LEU A 447 18.66 -1.06 -6.88
N GLU A 448 19.15 -0.10 -7.67
CA GLU A 448 18.50 0.42 -8.88
C GLU A 448 17.09 1.00 -8.66
N LYS A 449 16.73 1.32 -7.41
CA LYS A 449 15.44 1.94 -7.10
C LYS A 449 15.42 3.42 -7.47
N THR A 450 14.25 3.89 -7.88
CA THR A 450 14.00 5.28 -8.28
C THR A 450 14.31 6.26 -7.14
N THR A 451 15.07 7.30 -7.45
CA THR A 451 15.47 8.33 -6.49
C THR A 451 14.31 9.26 -6.07
N GLY A 452 14.53 10.05 -5.03
CA GLY A 452 13.56 10.98 -4.47
C GLY A 452 12.96 10.49 -3.15
N TYR A 453 11.90 11.17 -2.69
CA TYR A 453 11.22 10.82 -1.46
C TYR A 453 10.26 9.64 -1.66
N TRP A 454 10.22 8.78 -0.67
CA TRP A 454 9.34 7.64 -0.52
C TRP A 454 8.60 7.74 0.81
N ASP A 455 7.34 7.33 0.81
CA ASP A 455 6.51 7.22 2.00
C ASP A 455 6.87 5.94 2.75
N ILE A 456 6.90 6.00 4.07
CA ILE A 456 7.08 4.82 4.91
C ILE A 456 5.72 4.35 5.39
N VAL A 457 5.36 3.11 5.08
CA VAL A 457 4.06 2.54 5.47
C VAL A 457 4.30 1.37 6.42
N VAL A 458 3.77 1.44 7.63
CA VAL A 458 3.74 0.32 8.58
C VAL A 458 2.33 -0.23 8.63
N THR A 459 2.17 -1.53 8.41
CA THR A 459 0.87 -2.21 8.43
C THR A 459 0.85 -3.27 9.52
N THR A 460 -0.15 -3.19 10.39
CA THR A 460 -0.40 -4.17 11.45
C THR A 460 -1.83 -4.68 11.31
N GLY A 461 -2.01 -5.93 10.88
CA GLY A 461 -3.34 -6.45 10.55
C GLY A 461 -3.99 -5.62 9.44
N PHE A 462 -5.10 -4.95 9.75
CA PHE A 462 -5.89 -4.12 8.81
C PHE A 462 -5.64 -2.63 8.93
N VAL A 463 -4.88 -2.19 9.94
CA VAL A 463 -4.56 -0.78 10.15
C VAL A 463 -3.17 -0.46 9.65
N ASN A 464 -3.01 0.75 9.10
CA ASN A 464 -1.71 1.24 8.65
C ASN A 464 -1.42 2.63 9.20
N GLY A 465 -0.14 2.95 9.22
CA GLY A 465 0.42 4.24 9.56
C GLY A 465 1.41 4.65 8.50
N THR A 466 1.30 5.88 8.01
CA THR A 466 2.16 6.38 6.94
C THR A 466 2.91 7.62 7.38
N LEU A 467 4.24 7.61 7.22
CA LEU A 467 5.06 8.82 7.26
C LEU A 467 5.33 9.26 5.82
N LEU A 468 4.64 10.32 5.39
CA LEU A 468 4.77 10.88 4.05
C LEU A 468 6.17 11.46 3.84
N ASN A 469 6.78 11.18 2.69
CA ASN A 469 8.14 11.58 2.33
C ASN A 469 9.17 11.25 3.42
N GLY A 470 8.96 10.15 4.16
CA GLY A 470 9.73 9.80 5.34
C GLY A 470 11.16 9.31 5.05
N PHE A 471 11.44 8.85 3.84
CA PHE A 471 12.76 8.33 3.46
C PHE A 471 13.18 8.80 2.07
N LYS A 472 14.44 9.18 1.87
CA LYS A 472 14.95 9.66 0.58
C LYS A 472 15.96 8.69 -0.04
N ILE A 473 15.73 8.30 -1.29
CA ILE A 473 16.71 7.56 -2.09
C ILE A 473 17.49 8.54 -2.96
N GLU A 474 18.83 8.47 -2.93
CA GLU A 474 19.73 9.36 -3.66
C GLU A 474 20.70 8.59 -4.59
N LEU A 475 21.29 9.30 -5.55
CA LEU A 475 22.40 8.80 -6.35
C LEU A 475 23.71 8.80 -5.53
N PRO A 476 24.68 7.93 -5.87
CA PRO A 476 25.99 7.93 -5.23
C PRO A 476 26.75 9.25 -5.45
N VAL A 477 27.50 9.70 -4.44
CA VAL A 477 28.27 10.96 -4.44
C VAL A 477 29.75 10.77 -4.83
N SER A 478 30.18 9.53 -5.04
CA SER A 478 31.52 9.19 -5.52
C SER A 478 31.51 7.90 -6.35
N LYS A 479 32.52 7.74 -7.21
CA LYS A 479 32.77 6.53 -7.98
C LYS A 479 34.27 6.24 -8.01
N GLU A 480 34.64 5.00 -7.75
CA GLU A 480 36.02 4.51 -7.83
C GLU A 480 36.12 3.36 -8.84
N GLN A 481 37.24 3.31 -9.56
CA GLN A 481 37.54 2.24 -10.50
C GLN A 481 39.04 2.01 -10.58
N THR A 482 39.44 0.73 -10.59
CA THR A 482 40.81 0.31 -10.85
C THR A 482 41.13 0.52 -12.33
N VAL A 483 42.21 1.25 -12.59
CA VAL A 483 42.72 1.57 -13.93
C VAL A 483 44.02 0.79 -14.15
N ASP A 484 43.98 -0.18 -15.05
CA ASP A 484 45.14 -1.01 -15.40
C ASP A 484 46.09 -0.25 -16.35
N THR A 485 47.40 -0.44 -16.17
CA THR A 485 48.44 0.13 -17.03
C THR A 485 48.28 -0.17 -18.52
N GLN A 486 47.66 -1.28 -18.92
CA GLN A 486 47.63 -1.72 -20.32
C GLN A 486 46.28 -1.53 -21.02
N THR A 487 45.24 -1.08 -20.31
CA THR A 487 43.90 -1.00 -20.88
C THR A 487 43.33 0.41 -20.79
N ASP A 488 42.52 0.77 -21.79
CA ASP A 488 41.70 1.97 -21.71
C ASP A 488 40.66 1.78 -20.59
N SER A 489 40.44 2.83 -19.81
CA SER A 489 39.45 2.84 -18.75
C SER A 489 38.49 4.01 -18.92
N GLU A 490 37.22 3.74 -18.69
CA GLU A 490 36.16 4.74 -18.67
C GLU A 490 35.47 4.72 -17.32
N ILE A 491 35.45 5.87 -16.63
CA ILE A 491 34.81 6.02 -15.32
C ILE A 491 33.66 7.01 -15.47
N VAL A 492 32.46 6.60 -15.06
CA VAL A 492 31.24 7.41 -15.15
C VAL A 492 30.64 7.62 -13.76
N LEU A 493 30.54 8.89 -13.34
CA LEU A 493 29.81 9.31 -12.15
C LEU A 493 28.51 9.98 -12.59
N ARG A 494 27.36 9.39 -12.21
CA ARG A 494 26.04 9.95 -12.49
C ARG A 494 25.53 10.68 -11.25
N THR A 495 25.12 11.92 -11.42
CA THR A 495 24.62 12.77 -10.34
C THR A 495 23.24 13.33 -10.69
N ASN A 496 22.59 13.98 -9.72
CA ASN A 496 21.31 14.62 -9.99
C ASN A 496 21.43 15.81 -10.98
N SER A 497 22.65 16.32 -11.25
CA SER A 497 22.85 17.54 -12.06
C SER A 497 23.72 17.35 -13.31
N ALA A 498 24.52 16.29 -13.37
CA ALA A 498 25.46 16.06 -14.46
C ALA A 498 25.90 14.59 -14.48
N ASP A 499 26.08 14.04 -15.68
CA ASP A 499 26.93 12.87 -15.89
C ASP A 499 28.35 13.33 -16.20
N ILE A 500 29.29 12.81 -15.42
CA ILE A 500 30.72 13.04 -15.57
C ILE A 500 31.35 11.77 -16.10
N LYS A 501 32.07 11.90 -17.22
CA LYS A 501 32.78 10.79 -17.86
C LYS A 501 34.24 11.13 -18.04
N ILE A 502 35.10 10.21 -17.62
CA ILE A 502 36.55 10.31 -17.79
C ILE A 502 37.03 9.14 -18.63
N ASN A 503 37.67 9.44 -19.77
CA ASN A 503 38.38 8.44 -20.56
C ASN A 503 39.87 8.53 -20.27
N ILE A 504 40.44 7.41 -19.84
CA ILE A 504 41.83 7.25 -19.45
C ILE A 504 42.47 6.23 -20.40
N PRO A 505 43.30 6.65 -21.37
CA PRO A 505 43.95 5.74 -22.29
C PRO A 505 44.92 4.78 -21.59
N ALA A 506 45.21 3.64 -22.22
CA ALA A 506 46.23 2.70 -21.77
C ALA A 506 47.60 3.40 -21.60
N ASN A 507 48.34 2.98 -20.59
CA ASN A 507 49.65 3.49 -20.17
C ASN A 507 49.62 4.98 -19.79
N THR A 508 48.50 5.46 -19.23
CA THR A 508 48.41 6.82 -18.66
C THR A 508 49.10 6.92 -17.30
N PHE A 509 49.14 5.83 -16.54
CA PHE A 509 49.86 5.72 -15.27
C PHE A 509 50.96 4.66 -15.41
N ASN A 510 52.05 4.83 -14.67
CA ASN A 510 53.20 3.92 -14.70
C ASN A 510 52.91 2.58 -14.00
N GLU A 511 51.86 2.54 -13.16
CA GLU A 511 51.41 1.38 -12.40
C GLU A 511 49.88 1.40 -12.32
N THR A 512 49.28 0.28 -11.93
CA THR A 512 47.83 0.18 -11.70
C THR A 512 47.44 1.05 -10.52
N VAL A 513 46.43 1.90 -10.71
CA VAL A 513 45.94 2.85 -9.69
C VAL A 513 44.42 2.74 -9.54
N ASN A 514 43.90 3.07 -8.35
CA ASN A 514 42.48 3.26 -8.17
C ASN A 514 42.16 4.75 -8.33
N VAL A 515 41.39 5.07 -9.37
CA VAL A 515 40.97 6.45 -9.66
C VAL A 515 39.60 6.69 -9.06
N SER A 516 39.47 7.77 -8.30
CA SER A 516 38.23 8.19 -7.66
C SER A 516 37.72 9.51 -8.26
N ILE A 517 36.41 9.58 -8.51
CA ILE A 517 35.67 10.80 -8.85
C ILE A 517 34.71 11.10 -7.71
N THR A 518 34.81 12.29 -7.13
CA THR A 518 33.96 12.70 -6.00
C THR A 518 33.41 14.09 -6.21
N LEU A 519 32.20 14.35 -5.71
CA LEU A 519 31.65 15.70 -5.68
C LEU A 519 32.28 16.52 -4.57
N THR A 520 32.74 17.72 -4.90
CA THR A 520 33.41 18.63 -3.97
C THR A 520 32.79 20.01 -4.01
N THR A 521 33.07 20.83 -3.00
CA THR A 521 32.64 22.22 -2.99
C THR A 521 33.49 23.04 -3.95
N THR A 522 32.89 24.06 -4.55
CA THR A 522 33.59 25.01 -5.41
C THR A 522 34.63 25.77 -4.60
N PRO A 523 35.94 25.65 -4.93
CA PRO A 523 36.94 26.54 -4.35
C PRO A 523 36.69 27.99 -4.77
N ASP A 524 36.93 28.95 -3.88
CA ASP A 524 36.74 30.38 -4.16
C ASP A 524 37.47 30.79 -5.44
N SER A 525 36.75 31.43 -6.36
CA SER A 525 37.34 31.95 -7.59
C SER A 525 38.00 33.31 -7.33
N ASN A 526 39.33 33.36 -7.33
CA ASN A 526 40.08 34.62 -7.26
C ASN A 526 40.13 35.38 -8.61
N ILE A 527 39.36 34.95 -9.62
CA ILE A 527 39.37 35.55 -10.96
C ILE A 527 38.01 36.21 -11.25
N PRO A 528 37.91 37.55 -11.32
CA PRO A 528 36.66 38.27 -11.62
C PRO A 528 36.05 37.93 -13.00
N SER A 529 36.86 37.39 -13.92
CA SER A 529 36.48 37.09 -15.30
C SER A 529 36.03 35.64 -15.54
N VAL A 530 35.72 34.86 -14.50
CA VAL A 530 35.24 33.47 -14.62
C VAL A 530 33.92 33.32 -13.88
N LYS A 531 32.88 32.90 -14.59
CA LYS A 531 31.60 32.49 -13.99
C LYS A 531 31.57 30.97 -13.93
N ILE A 532 31.50 30.41 -12.73
CA ILE A 532 31.38 28.96 -12.53
C ILE A 532 29.90 28.61 -12.63
N VAL A 533 29.57 27.62 -13.45
CA VAL A 533 28.19 27.13 -13.57
C VAL A 533 27.75 26.58 -12.22
N ASN A 534 26.55 26.96 -11.78
CA ASN A 534 25.98 26.43 -10.55
C ASN A 534 25.63 24.95 -10.80
N GLY A 535 26.55 24.08 -10.40
CA GLY A 535 26.46 22.66 -10.71
C GLY A 535 27.80 22.02 -10.40
N THR A 536 27.80 21.25 -9.32
CA THR A 536 28.73 20.16 -9.01
C THR A 536 30.17 20.30 -9.53
N VAL A 537 31.08 20.80 -8.68
CA VAL A 537 32.53 20.66 -8.91
C VAL A 537 32.93 19.22 -8.61
N ILE A 538 33.71 18.62 -9.51
CA ILE A 538 34.24 17.28 -9.32
C ILE A 538 35.69 17.35 -8.91
N GLU A 539 36.12 16.39 -8.11
CA GLU A 539 37.52 16.14 -7.80
C GLU A 539 37.89 14.75 -8.33
N ILE A 540 38.99 14.69 -9.07
CA ILE A 540 39.54 13.44 -9.59
C ILE A 540 40.87 13.21 -8.89
N THR A 541 41.01 12.07 -8.22
CA THR A 541 42.23 11.66 -7.49
C THR A 541 42.60 10.22 -7.81
N ASN A 542 43.78 9.80 -7.37
CA ASN A 542 44.12 8.38 -7.27
C ASN A 542 44.83 8.08 -5.95
N ASP A 543 44.86 6.80 -5.60
CA ASP A 543 45.45 6.29 -4.36
C ASP A 543 46.97 6.51 -4.22
N LYS A 544 47.68 6.86 -5.31
CA LYS A 544 49.13 7.08 -5.34
C LYS A 544 49.55 8.55 -5.45
N GLY A 545 48.60 9.46 -5.66
CA GLY A 545 48.87 10.88 -5.90
C GLY A 545 49.56 11.20 -7.25
N TYR A 546 49.57 10.27 -8.20
CA TYR A 546 50.26 10.46 -9.48
C TYR A 546 49.46 11.34 -10.45
N GLN A 547 50.16 12.18 -11.22
CA GLN A 547 49.55 12.90 -12.34
C GLN A 547 49.63 12.04 -13.63
N PRO A 548 48.66 12.14 -14.55
CA PRO A 548 48.65 11.40 -15.81
C PRO A 548 49.88 11.69 -16.68
N SER A 549 50.58 10.66 -17.17
CA SER A 549 51.67 10.82 -18.14
C SER A 549 51.16 11.05 -19.57
N LYS A 550 49.90 10.68 -19.83
CA LYS A 550 49.16 10.93 -21.07
C LYS A 550 47.96 11.85 -20.82
N LYS A 551 47.47 12.45 -21.91
CA LYS A 551 46.24 13.25 -21.89
C LYS A 551 45.03 12.35 -21.62
N ILE A 552 44.23 12.70 -20.63
CA ILE A 552 42.90 12.16 -20.34
C ILE A 552 41.82 13.09 -20.91
N THR A 553 40.64 12.53 -21.15
CA THR A 553 39.47 13.29 -21.61
C THR A 553 38.45 13.37 -20.49
N VAL A 554 38.05 14.59 -20.13
CA VAL A 554 36.98 14.86 -19.16
C VAL A 554 35.76 15.37 -19.92
N THR A 555 34.63 14.70 -19.76
CA THR A 555 33.34 15.11 -20.32
C THR A 555 32.39 15.44 -19.18
N ILE A 556 31.84 16.65 -19.21
CA ILE A 556 30.77 17.07 -18.30
C ILE A 556 29.52 17.30 -19.15
N THR A 557 28.49 16.53 -18.87
CA THR A 557 27.14 16.82 -19.37
C THR A 557 26.42 17.73 -18.39
N TYR A 558 25.50 18.55 -18.87
CA TYR A 558 24.71 19.47 -18.05
C TYR A 558 23.23 19.41 -18.46
N ARG A 559 22.36 19.98 -17.65
CA ARG A 559 20.96 20.24 -18.03
C ARG A 559 20.78 21.72 -18.30
N ASP A 560 19.76 22.05 -19.08
CA ASP A 560 19.40 23.44 -19.39
C ASP A 560 19.20 24.28 -18.12
N SER A 561 18.67 23.65 -17.05
CA SER A 561 18.47 24.30 -15.74
C SER A 561 19.78 24.69 -15.04
N ASP A 562 20.87 23.96 -15.29
CA ASP A 562 22.14 24.19 -14.60
C ASP A 562 22.89 25.39 -15.20
N ILE A 563 22.64 25.70 -16.49
CA ILE A 563 23.31 26.77 -17.23
C ILE A 563 22.45 28.04 -17.40
N VAL A 564 21.38 28.19 -16.62
CA VAL A 564 20.54 29.40 -16.67
C VAL A 564 21.38 30.66 -16.41
N GLY A 565 21.35 31.60 -17.36
CA GLY A 565 22.15 32.83 -17.31
C GLY A 565 23.60 32.67 -17.78
N PHE A 566 23.95 31.56 -18.43
CA PHE A 566 25.20 31.36 -19.14
C PHE A 566 24.96 31.32 -20.66
N ASP A 567 25.99 31.67 -21.43
CA ASP A 567 26.01 31.52 -22.89
C ASP A 567 26.57 30.13 -23.20
N GLU A 568 25.67 29.22 -23.57
CA GLU A 568 25.95 27.81 -23.81
C GLU A 568 27.08 27.59 -24.84
N SER A 569 27.17 28.47 -25.85
CA SER A 569 28.20 28.41 -26.89
C SER A 569 29.61 28.73 -26.36
N LYS A 570 29.72 29.29 -25.15
CA LYS A 570 30.97 29.73 -24.53
C LYS A 570 31.37 28.89 -23.31
N LEU A 571 30.66 27.79 -23.07
CA LEU A 571 30.96 26.89 -21.97
C LEU A 571 32.26 26.13 -22.22
N ILE A 572 33.10 26.08 -21.19
CA ILE A 572 34.38 25.36 -21.18
C ILE A 572 34.52 24.60 -19.86
N ILE A 573 35.49 23.69 -19.77
CA ILE A 573 35.88 23.07 -18.51
C ILE A 573 37.12 23.78 -17.97
N GLY A 574 37.08 24.18 -16.70
CA GLY A 574 38.22 24.69 -15.96
C GLY A 574 38.86 23.61 -15.09
N ARG A 575 40.17 23.69 -14.89
CA ARG A 575 40.92 22.96 -13.86
C ARG A 575 41.26 23.91 -12.72
N TYR A 576 41.09 23.49 -11.48
CA TYR A 576 41.56 24.27 -10.33
C TYR A 576 43.03 23.97 -10.00
N ASP A 577 43.89 24.98 -10.03
CA ASP A 577 45.25 24.87 -9.55
C ASP A 577 45.31 25.11 -8.04
N GLU A 578 45.46 24.03 -7.29
CA GLU A 578 45.54 24.08 -5.82
C GLU A 578 46.74 24.85 -5.28
N ILE A 579 47.85 24.90 -6.04
CA ILE A 579 49.07 25.59 -5.59
C ILE A 579 48.88 27.10 -5.69
N ASN A 580 48.36 27.56 -6.83
CA ASN A 580 48.20 28.98 -7.12
C ASN A 580 46.80 29.51 -6.77
N LYS A 581 45.90 28.67 -6.26
CA LYS A 581 44.52 28.98 -5.86
C LYS A 581 43.75 29.73 -6.95
N LEU A 582 43.79 29.18 -8.17
CA LEU A 582 43.19 29.80 -9.35
C LEU A 582 42.60 28.78 -10.33
N TRP A 583 41.58 29.20 -11.08
CA TRP A 583 40.99 28.40 -12.16
C TRP A 583 41.73 28.61 -13.48
N ILE A 584 42.14 27.50 -14.10
CA ILE A 584 42.82 27.45 -15.39
C ILE A 584 41.83 26.93 -16.45
N PRO A 585 41.49 27.72 -17.48
CA PRO A 585 40.67 27.24 -18.59
C PRO A 585 41.40 26.16 -19.38
N LEU A 586 40.73 25.04 -19.65
CA LEU A 586 41.25 23.99 -20.51
C LEU A 586 40.79 24.20 -21.95
N ILE A 587 41.56 23.65 -22.89
CA ILE A 587 41.13 23.50 -24.27
C ILE A 587 39.89 22.58 -24.25
N SER A 588 38.76 23.16 -24.61
CA SER A 588 37.44 22.54 -24.50
C SER A 588 36.69 22.63 -25.82
N ASN A 589 35.94 21.58 -26.13
CA ASN A 589 34.97 21.55 -27.23
C ASN A 589 33.56 21.45 -26.63
N GLY A 590 32.73 22.46 -26.89
CA GLY A 590 31.31 22.43 -26.54
C GLY A 590 30.48 21.71 -27.61
N TYR A 591 29.48 20.95 -27.17
CA TYR A 591 28.48 20.33 -28.02
C TYR A 591 27.08 20.70 -27.48
N PRO A 592 26.58 21.91 -27.78
CA PRO A 592 25.29 22.40 -27.27
C PRO A 592 24.13 21.44 -27.58
N ASP A 593 24.06 20.89 -28.79
CA ASP A 593 22.99 19.94 -29.18
C ASP A 593 22.96 18.63 -28.37
N GLN A 594 24.00 18.38 -27.56
CA GLN A 594 24.13 17.20 -26.71
C GLN A 594 24.32 17.56 -25.24
N ASN A 595 24.13 18.84 -24.88
CA ASN A 595 24.33 19.40 -23.54
C ASN A 595 25.62 18.92 -22.87
N LYS A 596 26.76 18.97 -23.58
CA LYS A 596 28.04 18.50 -23.03
C LYS A 596 29.22 19.36 -23.44
N VAL A 597 30.22 19.40 -22.57
CA VAL A 597 31.54 19.97 -22.84
C VAL A 597 32.59 18.89 -22.64
N VAL A 598 33.56 18.84 -23.55
CA VAL A 598 34.68 17.88 -23.51
C VAL A 598 35.98 18.66 -23.43
N ALA A 599 36.83 18.34 -22.46
CA ALA A 599 38.14 18.93 -22.30
C ALA A 599 39.24 17.88 -22.17
N ILE A 600 40.45 18.29 -22.55
CA ILE A 600 41.64 17.43 -22.53
C ILE A 600 42.63 17.99 -21.51
N THR A 601 43.15 17.12 -20.64
CA THR A 601 44.08 17.50 -19.59
C THR A 601 45.05 16.36 -19.30
N ASN A 602 46.23 16.65 -18.79
CA ASN A 602 47.16 15.69 -18.21
C ASN A 602 47.28 15.90 -16.68
N HIS A 603 46.19 16.37 -16.07
CA HIS A 603 46.12 16.60 -14.65
C HIS A 603 44.93 15.88 -14.02
N LEU A 604 45.16 15.27 -12.85
CA LEU A 604 44.12 14.96 -11.87
C LEU A 604 44.00 16.14 -10.90
N SER A 605 42.78 16.63 -10.69
CA SER A 605 42.51 17.92 -10.07
C SER A 605 41.01 18.11 -9.80
N LYS A 606 40.60 19.33 -9.44
CA LYS A 606 39.19 19.72 -9.43
C LYS A 606 38.80 20.32 -10.78
N PHE A 607 37.62 19.96 -11.26
CA PHE A 607 37.09 20.42 -12.55
C PHE A 607 35.69 20.97 -12.38
N ALA A 608 35.38 22.01 -13.14
CA ALA A 608 34.07 22.62 -13.18
C ALA A 608 33.71 23.08 -14.59
N LEU A 609 32.42 23.07 -14.89
CA LEU A 609 31.87 23.76 -16.05
C LEU A 609 31.88 25.26 -15.77
N MET A 610 32.41 26.05 -16.70
CA MET A 610 32.55 27.49 -16.51
C MET A 610 32.40 28.26 -17.82
N GLN A 611 32.15 29.56 -17.70
CA GLN A 611 32.14 30.50 -18.81
C GLN A 611 33.14 31.63 -18.54
N LEU A 612 33.95 31.95 -19.55
CA LEU A 612 34.82 33.12 -19.51
C LEU A 612 33.96 34.38 -19.71
N VAL A 613 34.11 35.36 -18.81
CA VAL A 613 33.44 36.65 -18.87
C VAL A 613 34.39 37.68 -19.47
N SER A 614 33.87 38.55 -20.33
CA SER A 614 34.65 39.68 -20.84
C SER A 614 35.13 40.56 -19.68
N ALA A 615 36.40 40.96 -19.68
CA ALA A 615 36.94 41.83 -18.64
C ALA A 615 36.48 43.28 -18.85
N ASP A 616 35.90 43.91 -17.82
CA ASP A 616 35.34 45.26 -17.90
C ASP A 616 36.38 46.36 -18.18
N TYR A 617 37.63 46.16 -17.74
CA TYR A 617 38.67 47.20 -17.75
C TYR A 617 39.21 47.55 -19.15
N LEU A 618 39.15 46.63 -20.11
CA LEU A 618 39.63 46.90 -21.48
C LEU A 618 38.63 47.72 -22.30
N ASN A 619 37.41 47.96 -21.80
CA ASN A 619 36.41 48.81 -22.47
C ASN A 619 36.82 50.29 -22.48
N ASN A 620 37.64 50.73 -21.53
CA ASN A 620 38.06 52.13 -21.40
C ASN A 620 39.26 52.51 -22.28
N VAL A 621 39.97 51.52 -22.83
CA VAL A 621 41.09 51.80 -23.75
C VAL A 621 40.56 52.27 -25.10
N THR A 622 40.85 53.52 -25.42
CA THR A 622 40.43 54.19 -26.65
C THR A 622 41.63 54.45 -27.55
N VAL A 623 41.44 54.34 -28.87
CA VAL A 623 42.51 54.57 -29.85
C VAL A 623 42.09 55.68 -30.81
N TYR A 624 42.93 56.69 -30.94
CA TYR A 624 42.72 57.89 -31.74
C TYR A 624 43.77 58.03 -32.84
N PRO A 625 43.48 58.71 -33.97
CA PRO A 625 42.16 59.19 -34.33
C PRO A 625 41.23 57.99 -34.53
N ASN A 626 39.98 58.13 -34.08
CA ASN A 626 39.02 57.04 -34.12
C ASN A 626 38.89 56.61 -35.60
N PRO A 627 39.09 55.32 -35.95
CA PRO A 627 39.00 54.89 -37.35
C PRO A 627 37.62 55.18 -37.99
N TYR A 628 36.59 55.42 -37.17
CA TYR A 628 35.25 55.84 -37.60
C TYR A 628 35.03 57.37 -37.59
N LYS A 629 35.94 58.15 -36.99
CA LYS A 629 35.96 59.63 -36.99
C LYS A 629 37.42 60.14 -37.07
N PRO A 630 38.05 60.03 -38.25
CA PRO A 630 39.48 60.34 -38.41
C PRO A 630 39.84 61.82 -38.24
N ASP A 631 38.86 62.73 -38.31
CA ASP A 631 39.07 64.18 -38.25
C ASP A 631 39.03 64.76 -36.83
N ASP A 632 38.78 63.93 -35.81
CA ASP A 632 38.73 64.35 -34.40
C ASP A 632 40.11 64.16 -33.74
N LEU A 633 40.87 65.26 -33.63
CA LEU A 633 42.20 65.32 -33.01
C LEU A 633 42.16 65.61 -31.50
N THR A 634 40.97 65.59 -30.88
CA THR A 634 40.77 65.97 -29.48
C THR A 634 40.30 64.80 -28.62
N TYR A 635 40.94 64.62 -27.46
CA TYR A 635 40.42 63.76 -26.38
C TYR A 635 40.10 64.65 -25.18
N GLY A 636 38.82 64.91 -24.95
CA GLY A 636 38.40 65.94 -24.01
C GLY A 636 38.93 67.32 -24.43
N ASN A 637 39.67 68.00 -23.54
CA ASN A 637 40.24 69.34 -23.79
C ASN A 637 41.73 69.31 -24.22
N THR A 638 42.30 68.14 -24.52
CA THR A 638 43.73 67.98 -24.79
C THR A 638 43.99 67.80 -26.28
N ILE A 639 44.91 68.58 -26.85
CA ILE A 639 45.44 68.41 -28.21
C ILE A 639 46.53 67.34 -28.15
N LEU A 640 46.27 66.15 -28.71
CA LEU A 640 47.12 64.96 -28.50
C LEU A 640 48.25 64.76 -29.53
N GLY A 641 48.64 65.79 -30.28
CA GLY A 641 49.73 65.72 -31.27
C GLY A 641 49.40 64.88 -32.52
N THR A 642 50.38 64.76 -33.44
CA THR A 642 50.24 63.99 -34.69
C THR A 642 50.70 62.53 -34.52
N GLY A 643 49.75 61.58 -34.45
CA GLY A 643 50.04 60.14 -34.33
C GLY A 643 48.80 59.32 -33.97
N ILE A 644 48.99 58.03 -33.66
CA ILE A 644 47.96 57.15 -33.10
C ILE A 644 48.07 57.13 -31.58
N VAL A 645 47.04 57.57 -30.88
CA VAL A 645 47.04 57.70 -29.42
C VAL A 645 46.30 56.54 -28.79
N PHE A 646 46.95 55.82 -27.88
CA PHE A 646 46.36 54.81 -27.02
C PHE A 646 46.07 55.45 -25.67
N SER A 647 44.80 55.67 -25.32
CA SER A 647 44.40 56.35 -24.08
C SER A 647 43.66 55.39 -23.15
N GLY A 648 43.82 55.58 -21.84
CA GLY A 648 43.21 54.73 -20.80
C GLY A 648 43.99 53.44 -20.54
N LEU A 649 45.30 53.43 -20.83
CA LEU A 649 46.21 52.35 -20.48
C LEU A 649 46.42 52.28 -18.96
N THR A 650 46.63 51.07 -18.45
CA THR A 650 47.06 50.85 -17.06
C THR A 650 48.58 51.00 -16.94
N VAL A 651 49.07 51.35 -15.75
CA VAL A 651 50.52 51.39 -15.49
C VAL A 651 51.14 50.02 -15.78
N ASN A 652 52.25 50.01 -16.50
CA ASN A 652 52.96 48.85 -17.04
C ASN A 652 52.21 48.08 -18.15
N ALA A 653 51.19 48.65 -18.79
CA ALA A 653 50.60 48.06 -19.98
C ALA A 653 51.63 47.98 -21.12
N LYS A 654 51.70 46.83 -21.79
CA LYS A 654 52.58 46.61 -22.94
C LYS A 654 51.78 46.65 -24.23
N VAL A 655 52.22 47.43 -25.20
CA VAL A 655 51.59 47.51 -26.51
C VAL A 655 52.59 47.09 -27.58
N LYS A 656 52.18 46.17 -28.45
CA LYS A 656 52.92 45.75 -29.64
C LYS A 656 52.13 46.03 -30.89
N ILE A 657 52.78 46.52 -31.92
CA ILE A 657 52.16 46.91 -33.19
C ILE A 657 52.80 46.10 -34.31
N PHE A 658 51.98 45.50 -35.16
CA PHE A 658 52.39 44.60 -36.23
C PHE A 658 51.85 45.06 -37.59
N SER A 659 52.55 44.72 -38.66
CA SER A 659 51.99 44.76 -40.03
C SER A 659 50.93 43.66 -40.20
N THR A 660 50.11 43.74 -41.26
CA THR A 660 49.19 42.66 -41.62
C THR A 660 49.89 41.36 -42.00
N ALA A 661 51.19 41.42 -42.33
CA ALA A 661 52.04 40.25 -42.56
C ALA A 661 52.59 39.65 -41.25
N GLY A 662 52.32 40.26 -40.09
CA GLY A 662 52.76 39.79 -38.78
C GLY A 662 54.14 40.28 -38.34
N GLU A 663 54.75 41.22 -39.06
CA GLU A 663 56.05 41.80 -38.69
C GLU A 663 55.90 42.81 -37.56
N LEU A 664 56.75 42.77 -36.54
CA LEU A 664 56.74 43.75 -35.45
C LEU A 664 57.24 45.11 -35.94
N ILE A 665 56.40 46.13 -35.79
CA ILE A 665 56.63 47.49 -36.27
C ILE A 665 57.15 48.37 -35.16
N ASN A 666 56.47 48.35 -34.01
CA ASN A 666 56.87 49.10 -32.83
C ASN A 666 56.34 48.43 -31.56
N GLU A 667 56.96 48.70 -30.42
CA GLU A 667 56.47 48.28 -29.12
C GLU A 667 56.81 49.31 -28.05
N PHE A 668 55.95 49.40 -27.03
CA PHE A 668 56.18 50.27 -25.89
C PHE A 668 55.53 49.71 -24.63
N ASP A 669 56.06 50.17 -23.49
CA ASP A 669 55.52 49.92 -22.16
C ASP A 669 55.07 51.26 -21.57
N GLU A 670 53.82 51.33 -21.12
CA GLU A 670 53.28 52.45 -20.34
C GLU A 670 53.94 52.43 -18.96
N THR A 671 54.81 53.39 -18.62
CA THR A 671 55.58 53.36 -17.37
C THR A 671 55.43 54.61 -16.52
N ASP A 672 54.89 55.69 -17.07
CA ASP A 672 54.69 56.94 -16.33
C ASP A 672 53.33 56.96 -15.60
N GLY A 673 52.41 56.07 -16.00
CA GLY A 673 51.12 55.89 -15.33
C GLY A 673 50.08 56.95 -15.70
N ASP A 674 50.34 57.79 -16.70
CA ASP A 674 49.38 58.76 -17.22
C ASP A 674 48.29 58.10 -18.09
N GLY A 675 48.55 56.85 -18.51
CA GLY A 675 47.64 55.99 -19.25
C GLY A 675 47.49 56.39 -20.72
N ASN A 676 48.39 57.21 -21.27
CA ASN A 676 48.34 57.71 -22.63
C ASN A 676 49.69 57.52 -23.34
N TYR A 677 49.65 56.84 -24.48
CA TYR A 677 50.82 56.74 -25.35
C TYR A 677 50.51 57.20 -26.77
N ILE A 678 51.37 58.06 -27.32
CA ILE A 678 51.27 58.51 -28.70
C ILE A 678 52.27 57.72 -29.54
N TRP A 679 51.77 56.83 -30.38
CA TRP A 679 52.56 56.27 -31.46
C TRP A 679 52.63 57.27 -32.60
N ASP A 680 53.78 57.91 -32.75
CA ASP A 680 54.07 58.89 -33.79
C ASP A 680 54.22 58.28 -35.21
N THR A 681 53.72 57.06 -35.43
CA THR A 681 53.79 56.32 -36.70
C THR A 681 55.22 56.00 -37.17
N THR A 682 56.17 55.87 -36.25
CA THR A 682 57.52 55.39 -36.56
C THR A 682 57.73 53.92 -36.19
N ASN A 683 58.63 53.24 -36.88
CA ASN A 683 59.10 51.92 -36.47
C ASN A 683 60.17 52.05 -35.37
N GLN A 684 60.65 50.92 -34.86
CA GLN A 684 61.70 50.88 -33.82
C GLN A 684 63.00 51.62 -34.18
N ASN A 685 63.24 51.90 -35.46
CA ASN A 685 64.41 52.67 -35.93
C ASN A 685 64.11 54.18 -36.09
N GLY A 686 62.95 54.66 -35.61
CA GLY A 686 62.53 56.06 -35.72
C GLY A 686 62.14 56.50 -37.13
N LYS A 687 62.00 55.57 -38.09
CA LYS A 687 61.57 55.89 -39.46
C LYS A 687 60.06 55.79 -39.57
N LYS A 688 59.43 56.75 -40.27
CA LYS A 688 57.98 56.72 -40.56
C LYS A 688 57.60 55.44 -41.30
N VAL A 689 56.50 54.83 -40.88
CA VAL A 689 55.91 53.64 -41.52
C VAL A 689 55.05 54.05 -42.72
N SER A 690 54.83 53.10 -43.64
CA SER A 690 53.98 53.31 -44.81
C SER A 690 52.51 53.50 -44.42
N SER A 691 51.74 54.19 -45.25
CA SER A 691 50.27 54.19 -45.12
C SER A 691 49.73 52.77 -45.26
N GLY A 692 48.86 52.33 -44.34
CA GLY A 692 48.38 50.95 -44.30
C GLY A 692 47.58 50.59 -43.04
N ILE A 693 47.14 49.33 -42.97
CA ILE A 693 46.47 48.75 -41.81
C ILE A 693 47.53 48.07 -40.93
N TYR A 694 47.46 48.33 -39.63
CA TYR A 694 48.34 47.75 -38.61
C TYR A 694 47.50 47.07 -37.54
N ILE A 695 48.01 45.98 -36.98
CA ILE A 695 47.36 45.23 -35.90
C ILE A 695 48.09 45.58 -34.61
N TYR A 696 47.38 46.03 -33.59
CA TYR A 696 47.99 46.26 -32.28
C TYR A 696 47.45 45.29 -31.24
N TYR A 697 48.32 44.95 -30.29
CA TYR A 697 48.10 44.01 -29.21
C TYR A 697 48.47 44.68 -27.89
N ILE A 698 47.50 44.83 -26.99
CA ILE A 698 47.70 45.42 -25.65
C ILE A 698 47.65 44.32 -24.60
N LYS A 699 48.66 44.24 -23.74
CA LYS A 699 48.75 43.31 -22.61
C LYS A 699 48.94 44.07 -21.31
N ASP A 700 48.05 43.85 -20.35
CA ASP A 700 48.24 44.35 -18.99
C ASP A 700 49.22 43.45 -18.23
N SER A 701 50.19 44.03 -17.53
CA SER A 701 51.22 43.27 -16.80
C SER A 701 50.93 43.09 -15.32
N ILE A 702 49.89 43.72 -14.76
CA ILE A 702 49.51 43.56 -13.34
C ILE A 702 48.94 42.16 -13.06
N TYR A 703 48.55 41.40 -14.10
CA TYR A 703 48.10 40.02 -13.98
C TYR A 703 48.75 39.13 -15.06
N SER A 704 49.49 38.11 -14.64
CA SER A 704 50.18 37.14 -15.52
C SER A 704 49.22 36.25 -16.35
N SER A 705 47.90 36.36 -16.14
CA SER A 705 46.89 35.79 -17.03
C SER A 705 46.73 36.70 -18.25
N GLN A 706 47.18 36.22 -19.41
CA GLN A 706 47.26 36.99 -20.65
C GLN A 706 45.90 37.58 -21.05
N ARG A 707 45.63 38.81 -20.64
CA ARG A 707 44.53 39.63 -21.14
C ARG A 707 45.05 40.39 -22.34
N SER A 708 44.38 40.23 -23.48
CA SER A 708 44.77 40.93 -24.69
C SER A 708 43.60 41.49 -25.47
N LYS A 709 43.79 42.69 -26.01
CA LYS A 709 42.89 43.33 -26.96
C LYS A 709 43.65 43.48 -28.27
N GLY A 710 43.24 42.72 -29.29
CA GLY A 710 43.68 42.88 -30.67
C GLY A 710 42.70 43.78 -31.41
N LYS A 711 43.16 44.89 -32.00
CA LYS A 711 42.34 45.77 -32.84
C LYS A 711 43.18 46.32 -34.01
N LEU A 712 42.49 46.90 -34.99
CA LEU A 712 43.10 47.49 -36.18
C LEU A 712 43.37 48.98 -35.96
N ALA A 713 44.55 49.42 -36.36
CA ALA A 713 44.97 50.81 -36.51
C ALA A 713 45.12 51.12 -38.00
N ILE A 714 44.58 52.25 -38.46
CA ILE A 714 44.73 52.68 -39.86
C ILE A 714 45.68 53.88 -39.87
N VAL A 715 46.82 53.72 -40.53
CA VAL A 715 47.79 54.80 -40.77
C VAL A 715 47.57 55.31 -42.19
N ARG A 716 47.34 56.62 -42.33
CA ARG A 716 47.18 57.27 -43.63
C ARG A 716 48.40 58.09 -43.97
#